data_AF-A0A078KXL0-F1
#
_entry.id   AF-A0A078KXL0-F1
#
_cell.length_a   1.000
_cell.length_b   1.000
_cell.length_c   1.000
_cell.angle_alpha   90.00
_cell.angle_beta   90.00
_cell.angle_gamma   90.00
#
_symmetry.space_group_name_H-M   'P 1'
#
loop_
_entity.id
_entity.type
_entity.pdbx_description
1 polymer ?
#
loop_
_entity_poly.entity_id
_entity_poly.type
_entity_poly.pdbx_seq_one_letter_code
_entity_poly.pdbx_strand_id
1 'polypeptide(L)'
;MGKKILFVFAGTGGEASDEHSRFEEISDTDPVPYKEDVVRVYFSGCQYSQIGGRSTLMGLISPNLDTVGKNIKNCFNLNNYLSLNELQEKFGNAVIIEGAEGEDLIPVDSIDMTGFSRGAVTTFSVARHLDELNIPMSLLAVEPVPGHSKQNAKKNGSEFVKNCDLTGLQNLVQAEVMLGAYTKHPVLTMPFHGKFFRQMAPLFPSNCDTSIYTYPKFDHNEANRTLHQRMFNFIKRRNLSPFEDIPANNNDTVFFVPKVVQQKFLPGVDGRLQILPEIKEKLFALVAQKYPDLQTRLGTLSTKQLQALHALKQCYTSKEHLVNIVISDRTSQAEAIREFIIEFENINQYINKQFQRGNDLSPTNPVQIFRNNVYNLLRDFPENATPLQKRLFRENMLANLESIKPMIPYLEYGNLKNLMTPFIQENVLLHPDLLQYLDQQNDGELILDIKTIDNPKVLAKQLHFMSEASRKSAYDLFKGNLPNIVKNSEDLGNILRYIPAEKVESVLNKQGLKSLIGSMSDVNKLMDKLLTDQQKNAAFKALKGSIKEMEKTPEQLGELMQQISPAQGRSLLKSLSFTSEKFIHQFLRTLTTPQINQFLPALEKAWTPFKLLTNINHQMERMGLRTNLEAKVTSKEAKSCLDKICPSQTQIQAQQFNFKQQLQELRRDIDDTPQLSIARAC
;
A
#
# COMPACT_ATOMS: atom_id res chain seq x y z
N MET A 1 -24.63 32.26 21.61
CA MET A 1 -23.64 31.29 21.09
C MET A 1 -24.12 30.92 19.70
N GLY A 2 -23.25 30.88 18.68
CA GLY A 2 -23.71 30.45 17.37
C GLY A 2 -24.04 28.96 17.38
N LYS A 3 -24.89 28.57 16.44
CA LYS A 3 -25.29 27.19 16.21
C LYS A 3 -24.35 26.56 15.19
N LYS A 4 -24.24 25.23 15.22
CA LYS A 4 -23.61 24.46 14.16
C LYS A 4 -24.69 23.95 13.22
N ILE A 5 -24.43 23.99 11.91
CA ILE A 5 -25.38 23.51 10.92
C ILE A 5 -24.86 22.22 10.29
N LEU A 6 -25.69 21.18 10.25
CA LEU A 6 -25.45 19.98 9.46
C LEU A 6 -26.37 19.95 8.25
N PHE A 7 -25.81 20.12 7.05
CA PHE A 7 -26.53 19.92 5.78
C PHE A 7 -26.33 18.49 5.29
N VAL A 8 -27.44 17.78 5.05
CA VAL A 8 -27.45 16.40 4.54
C VAL A 8 -28.13 16.38 3.17
N PHE A 9 -27.40 15.92 2.14
CA PHE A 9 -27.90 15.92 0.76
C PHE A 9 -28.14 14.49 0.25
N ALA A 10 -29.40 14.19 -0.10
CA ALA A 10 -29.77 12.91 -0.67
C ALA A 10 -29.18 12.68 -2.07
N GLY A 11 -29.07 11.40 -2.44
CA GLY A 11 -28.69 10.97 -3.79
C GLY A 11 -29.75 11.27 -4.84
N THR A 12 -29.47 10.92 -6.10
CA THR A 12 -30.46 11.06 -7.18
C THR A 12 -31.69 10.18 -6.88
N GLY A 13 -32.87 10.78 -6.81
CA GLY A 13 -34.12 10.08 -6.52
C GLY A 13 -34.41 9.85 -5.03
N GLY A 14 -33.51 10.24 -4.12
CA GLY A 14 -33.76 10.18 -2.68
C GLY A 14 -34.52 11.40 -2.18
N GLU A 15 -35.26 11.24 -1.09
CA GLU A 15 -36.08 12.29 -0.47
C GLU A 15 -35.48 12.79 0.84
N ALA A 16 -35.82 14.03 1.21
CA ALA A 16 -35.44 14.61 2.51
C ALA A 16 -35.94 13.74 3.67
N SER A 17 -37.11 13.13 3.53
CA SER A 17 -37.66 12.17 4.51
C SER A 17 -36.80 10.93 4.66
N ASP A 18 -36.20 10.42 3.57
CA ASP A 18 -35.36 9.22 3.64
C ASP A 18 -34.08 9.50 4.44
N GLU A 19 -33.46 10.65 4.22
CA GLU A 19 -32.28 11.06 4.99
C GLU A 19 -32.66 11.45 6.42
N HIS A 20 -33.81 12.11 6.63
CA HIS A 20 -34.32 12.38 7.98
C HIS A 20 -34.50 11.08 8.76
N SER A 21 -35.25 10.11 8.25
CA SER A 21 -35.43 8.81 8.91
C SER A 21 -34.09 8.10 9.15
N ARG A 22 -33.15 8.18 8.20
CA ARG A 22 -31.82 7.55 8.34
C ARG A 22 -30.97 8.15 9.46
N PHE A 23 -31.10 9.44 9.72
CA PHE A 23 -30.26 10.16 10.69
C PHE A 23 -30.97 10.43 12.03
N GLU A 24 -32.29 10.46 12.06
CA GLU A 24 -33.12 10.78 13.24
C GLU A 24 -33.88 9.56 13.79
N GLU A 25 -34.34 8.63 12.94
CA GLU A 25 -35.13 7.47 13.39
C GLU A 25 -34.26 6.29 13.86
N ILE A 26 -34.80 5.55 14.82
CA ILE A 26 -34.20 4.38 15.45
C ILE A 26 -34.15 3.24 14.43
N SER A 27 -33.06 3.12 13.67
CA SER A 27 -32.70 1.82 13.07
C SER A 27 -32.15 0.89 14.17
N ASP A 28 -31.97 -0.41 13.90
CA ASP A 28 -31.38 -1.40 14.82
C ASP A 28 -29.96 -1.06 15.37
N THR A 29 -29.45 0.12 15.03
CA THR A 29 -28.28 0.78 15.62
C THR A 29 -28.73 2.11 16.23
N ASP A 30 -28.49 2.29 17.52
CA ASP A 30 -28.93 3.44 18.34
C ASP A 30 -29.00 4.78 17.56
N PRO A 31 -30.09 5.57 17.70
CA PRO A 31 -30.23 6.86 17.03
C PRO A 31 -29.03 7.75 17.34
N VAL A 32 -28.67 8.65 16.42
CA VAL A 32 -27.61 9.63 16.68
C VAL A 32 -28.20 10.72 17.55
N PRO A 33 -27.83 10.86 18.83
CA PRO A 33 -28.19 12.08 19.52
C PRO A 33 -27.34 13.21 18.97
N TYR A 34 -27.99 14.34 18.81
CA TYR A 34 -27.35 15.61 18.46
C TYR A 34 -27.36 16.54 19.65
N LYS A 35 -26.41 17.46 19.68
CA LYS A 35 -26.41 18.50 20.71
C LYS A 35 -27.49 19.54 20.44
N GLU A 36 -27.92 20.23 21.49
CA GLU A 36 -28.93 21.30 21.42
C GLU A 36 -28.48 22.50 20.56
N ASP A 37 -27.17 22.67 20.34
CA ASP A 37 -26.60 23.72 19.50
C ASP A 37 -26.48 23.33 18.02
N VAL A 38 -27.01 22.18 17.61
CA VAL A 38 -26.88 21.66 16.24
C VAL A 38 -28.23 21.67 15.52
N VAL A 39 -28.31 22.46 14.46
CA VAL A 39 -29.45 22.48 13.53
C VAL A 39 -29.14 21.56 12.36
N ARG A 40 -30.09 20.71 12.01
CA ARG A 40 -29.93 19.65 11.00
C ARG A 40 -30.91 19.90 9.88
N VAL A 41 -30.44 19.89 8.64
CA VAL A 41 -31.25 20.21 7.48
C VAL A 41 -31.03 19.15 6.42
N TYR A 42 -32.10 18.41 6.13
CA TYR A 42 -32.14 17.29 5.21
C TYR A 42 -32.71 17.74 3.87
N PHE A 43 -31.97 17.54 2.79
CA PHE A 43 -32.37 17.92 1.44
C PHE A 43 -32.66 16.68 0.59
N SER A 44 -33.73 16.74 -0.20
CA SER A 44 -34.01 15.77 -1.26
C SER A 44 -32.92 15.80 -2.36
N GLY A 45 -33.03 14.87 -3.30
CA GLY A 45 -32.10 14.74 -4.40
C GLY A 45 -32.29 15.78 -5.51
N CYS A 46 -31.40 15.73 -6.50
CA CYS A 46 -31.36 16.67 -7.63
C CYS A 46 -32.54 16.56 -8.61
N GLN A 47 -33.49 15.65 -8.40
CA GLN A 47 -34.75 15.58 -9.12
C GLN A 47 -35.69 16.75 -8.79
N TYR A 48 -35.47 17.42 -7.65
CA TYR A 48 -36.22 18.62 -7.29
C TYR A 48 -35.64 19.84 -8.00
N SER A 49 -36.50 20.65 -8.62
CA SER A 49 -36.07 21.82 -9.40
C SER A 49 -35.35 22.88 -8.56
N GLN A 50 -35.71 22.97 -7.28
CA GLN A 50 -35.09 23.83 -6.26
C GLN A 50 -33.65 23.39 -5.95
N ILE A 51 -33.32 22.14 -6.25
CA ILE A 51 -32.01 21.53 -5.95
C ILE A 51 -31.19 21.39 -7.24
N GLY A 52 -31.73 20.69 -8.24
CA GLY A 52 -31.09 20.44 -9.52
C GLY A 52 -31.30 21.51 -10.59
N GLY A 53 -32.05 22.57 -10.32
CA GLY A 53 -32.22 23.73 -11.23
C GLY A 53 -32.95 23.45 -12.55
N ARG A 54 -33.57 22.27 -12.68
CA ARG A 54 -34.21 21.80 -13.92
C ARG A 54 -35.49 21.04 -13.60
N SER A 55 -36.30 20.77 -14.62
CA SER A 55 -37.46 19.88 -14.49
C SER A 55 -37.03 18.50 -13.98
N THR A 56 -37.93 17.77 -13.33
CA THR A 56 -37.63 16.49 -12.66
C THR A 56 -36.84 15.51 -13.53
N LEU A 57 -37.29 15.28 -14.76
CA LEU A 57 -36.62 14.38 -15.70
C LEU A 57 -35.21 14.87 -16.07
N MET A 58 -35.02 16.19 -16.27
CA MET A 58 -33.72 16.77 -16.61
C MET A 58 -32.78 16.87 -15.42
N GLY A 59 -33.30 17.08 -14.21
CA GLY A 59 -32.55 17.05 -12.95
C GLY A 59 -31.99 15.65 -12.66
N LEU A 60 -32.72 14.59 -13.04
CA LEU A 60 -32.24 13.21 -12.97
C LEU A 60 -31.09 12.90 -13.94
N ILE A 61 -30.96 13.63 -15.05
CA ILE A 61 -29.98 13.31 -16.11
C ILE A 61 -28.77 14.26 -16.06
N SER A 62 -29.02 15.55 -15.93
CA SER A 62 -28.02 16.62 -15.99
C SER A 62 -28.45 17.77 -15.09
N PRO A 63 -28.33 17.62 -13.76
CA PRO A 63 -28.69 18.70 -12.84
C PRO A 63 -27.71 19.86 -12.93
N ASN A 64 -28.15 21.02 -12.45
CA ASN A 64 -27.36 22.20 -12.18
C ASN A 64 -27.30 22.42 -10.65
N LEU A 65 -26.29 21.85 -10.01
CA LEU A 65 -26.16 21.85 -8.55
C LEU A 65 -25.73 23.21 -7.98
N ASP A 66 -25.43 24.20 -8.84
CA ASP A 66 -25.28 25.59 -8.39
C ASP A 66 -26.60 26.15 -7.84
N THR A 67 -27.74 25.57 -8.22
CA THR A 67 -29.07 26.05 -7.81
C THR A 67 -29.26 25.92 -6.30
N VAL A 68 -29.04 24.73 -5.75
CA VAL A 68 -29.10 24.52 -4.29
C VAL A 68 -28.08 25.37 -3.54
N GLY A 69 -26.84 25.46 -4.03
CA GLY A 69 -25.81 26.28 -3.39
C GLY A 69 -26.19 27.76 -3.32
N LYS A 70 -26.70 28.33 -4.41
CA LYS A 70 -27.21 29.72 -4.44
C LYS A 70 -28.43 29.91 -3.57
N ASN A 71 -29.36 28.95 -3.59
CA ASN A 71 -30.58 29.04 -2.79
C ASN A 71 -30.26 29.02 -1.29
N ILE A 72 -29.37 28.12 -0.82
CA ILE A 72 -28.89 28.09 0.57
C ILE A 72 -28.19 29.39 0.91
N LYS A 73 -27.26 29.85 0.06
CA LYS A 73 -26.53 31.10 0.26
C LYS A 73 -27.49 32.28 0.47
N ASN A 74 -28.55 32.36 -0.34
CA ASN A 74 -29.53 33.44 -0.25
C ASN A 74 -30.37 33.40 1.03
N CYS A 75 -30.34 32.31 1.80
CA CYS A 75 -30.97 32.24 3.11
C CYS A 75 -30.06 32.80 4.23
N PHE A 76 -28.81 33.17 3.92
CA PHE A 76 -27.93 33.86 4.86
C PHE A 76 -28.03 35.38 4.68
N ASN A 77 -28.12 36.10 5.80
CA ASN A 77 -28.04 37.56 5.79
C ASN A 77 -26.58 38.06 5.85
N LEU A 78 -26.39 39.38 5.77
CA LEU A 78 -25.06 40.03 5.79
C LEU A 78 -24.26 39.79 7.09
N ASN A 79 -24.93 39.35 8.16
CA ASN A 79 -24.31 39.04 9.44
C ASN A 79 -24.10 37.52 9.63
N ASN A 80 -24.22 36.72 8.56
CA ASN A 80 -24.08 35.26 8.59
C ASN A 80 -25.14 34.53 9.42
N TYR A 81 -26.31 35.14 9.63
CA TYR A 81 -27.43 34.42 10.21
C TYR A 81 -28.20 33.71 9.10
N LEU A 82 -28.54 32.44 9.34
CA LEU A 82 -29.35 31.62 8.46
C LEU A 82 -30.84 31.80 8.82
N SER A 83 -31.69 32.13 7.83
CA SER A 83 -33.15 32.12 7.99
C SER A 83 -33.72 30.74 7.64
N LEU A 84 -34.39 30.13 8.62
CA LEU A 84 -35.05 28.83 8.48
C LEU A 84 -36.38 28.96 7.75
N ASN A 85 -37.12 30.06 7.93
CA ASN A 85 -38.32 30.33 7.13
C ASN A 85 -37.97 30.49 5.65
N GLU A 86 -36.91 31.24 5.30
CA GLU A 86 -36.49 31.36 3.91
C GLU A 86 -36.01 30.02 3.32
N LEU A 87 -35.35 29.17 4.11
CA LEU A 87 -35.03 27.81 3.67
C LEU A 87 -36.30 27.01 3.35
N GLN A 88 -37.27 27.00 4.27
CA GLN A 88 -38.52 26.29 4.10
C GLN A 88 -39.33 26.82 2.90
N GLU A 89 -39.36 28.14 2.69
CA GLU A 89 -40.02 28.76 1.54
C GLU A 89 -39.33 28.42 0.21
N LYS A 90 -38.00 28.47 0.15
CA LYS A 90 -37.25 28.21 -1.09
C LYS A 90 -37.29 26.74 -1.50
N PHE A 91 -37.23 25.81 -0.54
CA PHE A 91 -37.12 24.38 -0.82
C PHE A 91 -38.44 23.62 -0.67
N GLY A 92 -39.41 24.15 0.07
CA GLY A 92 -40.71 23.52 0.30
C GLY A 92 -40.56 22.10 0.83
N ASN A 93 -41.25 21.14 0.21
CA ASN A 93 -41.19 19.73 0.63
C ASN A 93 -39.84 19.04 0.31
N ALA A 94 -38.91 19.73 -0.35
CA ALA A 94 -37.57 19.20 -0.63
C ALA A 94 -36.59 19.40 0.53
N VAL A 95 -37.04 19.97 1.65
CA VAL A 95 -36.24 20.17 2.87
C VAL A 95 -37.02 19.77 4.13
N ILE A 96 -36.30 19.21 5.10
CA ILE A 96 -36.76 19.02 6.49
C ILE A 96 -35.72 19.64 7.42
N ILE A 97 -36.17 20.39 8.43
CA ILE A 97 -35.31 21.13 9.37
C ILE A 97 -35.61 20.64 10.80
N GLU A 98 -34.56 20.35 11.57
CA GLU A 98 -34.63 19.79 12.92
C GLU A 98 -33.66 20.50 13.89
N GLY A 99 -34.01 20.56 15.18
CA GLY A 99 -33.14 21.11 16.24
C GLY A 99 -33.11 22.64 16.31
N ALA A 100 -34.18 23.30 15.86
CA ALA A 100 -34.32 24.75 15.85
C ALA A 100 -35.77 25.18 16.20
N GLU A 101 -36.43 24.45 17.09
CA GLU A 101 -37.84 24.69 17.42
C GLU A 101 -38.05 26.12 17.96
N GLY A 102 -38.83 26.92 17.24
CA GLY A 102 -39.15 28.30 17.62
C GLY A 102 -38.08 29.34 17.27
N GLU A 103 -37.01 28.94 16.58
CA GLU A 103 -36.01 29.86 16.02
C GLU A 103 -36.27 30.07 14.51
N ASP A 104 -36.24 31.31 14.02
CA ASP A 104 -36.27 31.59 12.57
C ASP A 104 -34.89 32.00 12.06
N LEU A 105 -34.21 32.90 12.79
CA LEU A 105 -32.93 33.46 12.38
C LEU A 105 -31.82 33.00 13.32
N ILE A 106 -30.94 32.14 12.83
CA ILE A 106 -29.90 31.49 13.66
C ILE A 106 -28.49 32.00 13.31
N PRO A 107 -27.69 32.46 14.29
CA PRO A 107 -26.28 32.75 14.06
C PRO A 107 -25.52 31.44 13.84
N VAL A 108 -24.65 31.38 12.83
CA VAL A 108 -23.95 30.14 12.45
C VAL A 108 -22.45 30.24 12.74
N ASP A 109 -21.94 29.33 13.58
CA ASP A 109 -20.52 29.24 13.93
C ASP A 109 -19.74 28.28 13.00
N SER A 110 -20.38 27.21 12.54
CA SER A 110 -19.77 26.26 11.60
C SER A 110 -20.82 25.56 10.73
N ILE A 111 -20.40 25.15 9.54
CA ILE A 111 -21.22 24.40 8.59
C ILE A 111 -20.55 23.05 8.31
N ASP A 112 -21.25 21.97 8.58
CA ASP A 112 -20.83 20.61 8.27
C ASP A 112 -21.77 20.05 7.20
N MET A 113 -21.22 19.35 6.22
CA MET A 113 -21.96 18.84 5.07
C MET A 113 -21.70 17.35 4.86
N THR A 114 -22.74 16.62 4.50
CA THR A 114 -22.59 15.23 4.05
C THR A 114 -23.58 14.91 2.94
N GLY A 115 -23.23 13.96 2.08
CA GLY A 115 -24.12 13.51 1.04
C GLY A 115 -23.64 12.25 0.34
N PHE A 116 -24.53 11.65 -0.43
CA PHE A 116 -24.28 10.43 -1.19
C PHE A 116 -24.50 10.65 -2.69
N SER A 117 -23.70 10.03 -3.56
CA SER A 117 -23.88 10.09 -5.01
C SER A 117 -23.84 11.52 -5.56
N ARG A 118 -24.89 12.01 -6.22
CA ARG A 118 -25.01 13.43 -6.60
C ARG A 118 -25.15 14.36 -5.40
N GLY A 119 -25.73 13.91 -4.28
CA GLY A 119 -25.75 14.66 -3.03
C GLY A 119 -24.34 14.92 -2.49
N ALA A 120 -23.41 13.97 -2.68
CA ALA A 120 -22.00 14.20 -2.37
C ALA A 120 -21.38 15.29 -3.26
N VAL A 121 -21.71 15.35 -4.55
CA VAL A 121 -21.28 16.46 -5.43
C VAL A 121 -21.95 17.78 -5.03
N THR A 122 -23.18 17.73 -4.52
CA THR A 122 -23.87 18.90 -3.96
C THR A 122 -23.06 19.52 -2.82
N THR A 123 -22.43 18.73 -1.95
CA THR A 123 -21.56 19.28 -0.88
C THR A 123 -20.45 20.18 -1.45
N PHE A 124 -19.83 19.78 -2.56
CA PHE A 124 -18.79 20.58 -3.23
C PHE A 124 -19.37 21.86 -3.82
N SER A 125 -20.55 21.77 -4.44
CA SER A 125 -21.23 22.93 -5.02
C SER A 125 -21.61 23.93 -3.93
N VAL A 126 -22.21 23.47 -2.84
CA VAL A 126 -22.61 24.30 -1.70
C VAL A 126 -21.39 24.95 -1.07
N ALA A 127 -20.30 24.21 -0.85
CA ALA A 127 -19.05 24.77 -0.36
C ALA A 127 -18.55 25.95 -1.22
N ARG A 128 -18.59 25.85 -2.55
CA ARG A 128 -18.21 26.95 -3.45
C ARG A 128 -19.07 28.21 -3.29
N HIS A 129 -20.38 28.04 -3.02
CA HIS A 129 -21.31 29.17 -2.89
C HIS A 129 -21.30 29.78 -1.49
N LEU A 130 -20.94 29.02 -0.46
CA LEU A 130 -20.91 29.48 0.93
C LEU A 130 -19.53 30.00 1.38
N ASP A 131 -18.48 29.81 0.58
CA ASP A 131 -17.12 30.22 0.95
C ASP A 131 -16.98 31.71 1.29
N GLU A 132 -17.77 32.59 0.67
CA GLU A 132 -17.72 34.02 0.98
C GLU A 132 -18.31 34.42 2.34
N LEU A 133 -19.04 33.51 3.00
CA LEU A 133 -19.63 33.76 4.32
C LEU A 133 -18.55 33.83 5.41
N ASN A 134 -17.31 33.39 5.16
CA ASN A 134 -16.24 33.32 6.18
C ASN A 134 -16.62 32.45 7.38
N ILE A 135 -17.46 31.43 7.16
CA ILE A 135 -17.85 30.44 8.16
C ILE A 135 -17.04 29.17 7.90
N PRO A 136 -16.35 28.59 8.90
CA PRO A 136 -15.63 27.33 8.74
C PRO A 136 -16.55 26.20 8.26
N MET A 137 -16.13 25.52 7.19
CA MET A 137 -16.87 24.43 6.56
C MET A 137 -16.12 23.10 6.65
N SER A 138 -16.84 22.01 6.88
CA SER A 138 -16.32 20.65 6.75
C SER A 138 -17.25 19.77 5.93
N LEU A 139 -16.71 18.79 5.20
CA LEU A 139 -17.54 17.88 4.40
C LEU A 139 -17.13 16.42 4.46
N LEU A 140 -18.13 15.55 4.30
CA LEU A 140 -18.01 14.13 4.00
C LEU A 140 -18.78 13.82 2.70
N ALA A 141 -18.05 13.61 1.60
CA ALA A 141 -18.64 13.29 0.30
C ALA A 141 -18.55 11.79 0.02
N VAL A 142 -19.70 11.13 -0.06
CA VAL A 142 -19.79 9.69 -0.26
C VAL A 142 -20.14 9.33 -1.69
N GLU A 143 -19.28 8.55 -2.34
CA GLU A 143 -19.41 8.12 -3.73
C GLU A 143 -19.81 9.27 -4.68
N PRO A 144 -19.10 10.42 -4.68
CA PRO A 144 -19.46 11.60 -5.47
C PRO A 144 -19.55 11.31 -6.96
N VAL A 145 -20.76 11.28 -7.50
CA VAL A 145 -21.05 11.02 -8.92
C VAL A 145 -21.60 12.30 -9.56
N PRO A 146 -20.90 12.96 -10.51
CA PRO A 146 -21.39 14.15 -11.18
C PRO A 146 -22.45 13.83 -12.24
N GLY A 147 -22.68 12.55 -12.55
CA GLY A 147 -23.77 12.10 -13.43
C GLY A 147 -23.59 12.42 -14.92
N HIS A 148 -22.35 12.67 -15.38
CA HIS A 148 -22.05 12.94 -16.78
C HIS A 148 -21.35 11.74 -17.44
N SER A 149 -21.63 11.50 -18.73
CA SER A 149 -20.88 10.53 -19.53
C SER A 149 -19.41 10.95 -19.65
N LYS A 150 -18.48 10.02 -19.93
CA LYS A 150 -17.05 10.32 -20.13
C LYS A 150 -16.79 11.51 -21.07
N GLN A 151 -17.50 11.55 -22.19
CA GLN A 151 -17.34 12.58 -23.21
C GLN A 151 -17.92 13.93 -22.76
N ASN A 152 -18.97 13.90 -21.93
CA ASN A 152 -19.66 15.10 -21.46
C ASN A 152 -19.10 15.64 -20.14
N ALA A 153 -18.40 14.83 -19.35
CA ALA A 153 -17.80 15.26 -18.09
C ALA A 153 -16.78 16.38 -18.28
N LYS A 154 -16.12 16.46 -19.45
CA LYS A 154 -15.15 17.50 -19.77
C LYS A 154 -15.72 18.76 -20.43
N LYS A 155 -17.04 18.79 -20.69
CA LYS A 155 -17.66 19.97 -21.28
C LYS A 155 -17.75 21.09 -20.24
N ASN A 156 -17.52 22.33 -20.68
CA ASN A 156 -17.69 23.50 -19.84
C ASN A 156 -19.11 23.52 -19.24
N GLY A 157 -19.20 23.72 -17.92
CA GLY A 157 -20.46 23.72 -17.19
C GLY A 157 -20.98 22.34 -16.78
N SER A 158 -20.23 21.25 -16.98
CA SER A 158 -20.55 19.97 -16.33
C SER A 158 -20.35 20.07 -14.82
N GLU A 159 -21.09 19.27 -14.04
CA GLU A 159 -20.90 19.19 -12.59
C GLU A 159 -19.52 18.64 -12.20
N PHE A 160 -18.85 17.91 -13.09
CA PHE A 160 -17.44 17.54 -12.86
C PHE A 160 -16.54 18.77 -12.94
N VAL A 161 -16.58 19.53 -14.04
CA VAL A 161 -15.69 20.68 -14.27
C VAL A 161 -15.88 21.76 -13.22
N LYS A 162 -17.13 22.01 -12.80
CA LYS A 162 -17.44 23.01 -11.78
C LYS A 162 -16.89 22.66 -10.39
N ASN A 163 -16.83 21.36 -10.06
CA ASN A 163 -16.59 20.91 -8.69
C ASN A 163 -15.30 20.10 -8.55
N CYS A 164 -14.51 19.87 -9.61
CA CYS A 164 -13.29 19.07 -9.55
C CYS A 164 -12.09 19.83 -8.97
N ASP A 165 -12.15 21.15 -8.89
CA ASP A 165 -11.12 22.00 -8.33
C ASP A 165 -11.75 22.96 -7.32
N LEU A 166 -11.49 22.69 -6.04
CA LEU A 166 -11.92 23.49 -4.90
C LEU A 166 -10.72 24.17 -4.23
N THR A 167 -9.55 24.22 -4.88
CA THR A 167 -8.32 24.77 -4.28
C THR A 167 -8.42 26.26 -3.93
N GLY A 168 -9.36 26.97 -4.55
CA GLY A 168 -9.63 28.39 -4.30
C GLY A 168 -10.48 28.68 -3.06
N LEU A 169 -11.05 27.66 -2.40
CA LEU A 169 -11.87 27.88 -1.20
C LEU A 169 -11.00 28.24 0.00
N GLN A 170 -11.42 29.20 0.82
CA GLN A 170 -10.66 29.65 1.99
C GLN A 170 -11.16 29.06 3.30
N ASN A 171 -12.47 28.78 3.36
CA ASN A 171 -13.16 28.42 4.60
C ASN A 171 -13.45 26.92 4.71
N LEU A 172 -13.10 26.12 3.70
CA LEU A 172 -13.14 24.66 3.77
C LEU A 172 -11.94 24.14 4.59
N VAL A 173 -12.18 23.79 5.86
CA VAL A 173 -11.12 23.39 6.80
C VAL A 173 -10.87 21.89 6.82
N GLN A 174 -11.86 21.08 6.45
CA GLN A 174 -11.75 19.62 6.44
C GLN A 174 -12.60 19.01 5.32
N ALA A 175 -12.05 18.03 4.62
CA ALA A 175 -12.76 17.32 3.56
C ALA A 175 -12.43 15.82 3.55
N GLU A 176 -13.47 15.01 3.66
CA GLU A 176 -13.38 13.56 3.52
C GLU A 176 -14.15 13.10 2.28
N VAL A 177 -13.52 12.28 1.44
CA VAL A 177 -14.15 11.71 0.25
C VAL A 177 -14.06 10.19 0.30
N MET A 178 -15.20 9.52 0.16
CA MET A 178 -15.29 8.06 0.12
C MET A 178 -15.64 7.60 -1.30
N LEU A 179 -14.85 6.70 -1.86
CA LEU A 179 -15.01 6.19 -3.22
C LEU A 179 -15.36 4.69 -3.20
N GLY A 180 -16.45 4.31 -3.85
CA GLY A 180 -16.85 2.92 -4.03
C GLY A 180 -15.99 2.22 -5.09
N ALA A 181 -15.42 1.07 -4.75
CA ALA A 181 -14.70 0.19 -5.67
C ALA A 181 -15.65 -0.93 -6.14
N TYR A 182 -16.34 -0.68 -7.25
CA TYR A 182 -17.34 -1.60 -7.81
C TYR A 182 -16.71 -2.84 -8.45
N THR A 183 -17.41 -3.97 -8.36
CA THR A 183 -17.10 -5.12 -9.21
C THR A 183 -17.39 -4.79 -10.69
N LYS A 184 -16.78 -5.52 -11.63
CA LYS A 184 -17.08 -5.33 -13.07
C LYS A 184 -18.48 -5.83 -13.46
N HIS A 185 -19.11 -6.66 -12.62
CA HIS A 185 -20.36 -7.33 -12.94
C HIS A 185 -21.49 -6.32 -13.27
N PRO A 186 -21.78 -5.29 -12.44
CA PRO A 186 -22.74 -4.24 -12.82
C PRO A 186 -22.38 -3.44 -14.06
N VAL A 187 -21.09 -3.27 -14.37
CA VAL A 187 -20.65 -2.55 -15.58
C VAL A 187 -20.95 -3.37 -16.84
N LEU A 188 -20.88 -4.70 -16.74
CA LEU A 188 -21.18 -5.64 -17.82
C LEU A 188 -22.69 -5.90 -17.96
N THR A 189 -23.44 -5.94 -16.86
CA THR A 189 -24.89 -6.21 -16.88
C THR A 189 -25.76 -4.94 -16.97
N MET A 190 -25.24 -3.76 -16.59
CA MET A 190 -25.91 -2.47 -16.69
C MET A 190 -25.00 -1.43 -17.37
N PRO A 191 -24.96 -1.37 -18.71
CA PRO A 191 -24.06 -0.50 -19.47
C PRO A 191 -24.15 1.00 -19.12
N PHE A 192 -25.32 1.44 -18.63
CA PHE A 192 -25.54 2.80 -18.14
C PHE A 192 -24.71 3.12 -16.90
N HIS A 193 -24.42 2.15 -16.03
CA HIS A 193 -23.63 2.35 -14.81
C HIS A 193 -22.19 2.76 -15.12
N GLY A 194 -21.49 2.04 -16.01
CA GLY A 194 -20.13 2.40 -16.43
C GLY A 194 -20.04 3.73 -17.22
N LYS A 195 -21.18 4.22 -17.73
CA LYS A 195 -21.25 5.47 -18.49
C LYS A 195 -21.45 6.68 -17.58
N PHE A 196 -22.36 6.60 -16.60
CA PHE A 196 -22.83 7.77 -15.83
C PHE A 196 -22.44 7.76 -14.34
N PHE A 197 -22.14 6.61 -13.74
CA PHE A 197 -21.82 6.47 -12.31
C PHE A 197 -20.32 6.58 -12.04
N ARG A 198 -19.74 7.56 -12.72
CA ARG A 198 -18.32 7.89 -12.64
C ARG A 198 -18.09 8.69 -11.39
N GLN A 199 -17.28 8.22 -10.46
CA GLN A 199 -17.01 8.99 -9.25
C GLN A 199 -15.96 10.07 -9.49
N MET A 200 -15.91 11.11 -8.66
CA MET A 200 -14.93 12.18 -8.73
C MET A 200 -14.26 12.45 -7.39
N ALA A 201 -12.96 12.72 -7.40
CA ALA A 201 -12.25 13.24 -6.24
C ALA A 201 -11.77 14.65 -6.59
N PRO A 202 -12.26 15.70 -5.91
CA PRO A 202 -11.84 17.05 -6.19
C PRO A 202 -10.46 17.35 -5.60
N LEU A 203 -9.82 18.39 -6.12
CA LEU A 203 -8.67 19.03 -5.49
C LEU A 203 -9.18 19.98 -4.40
N PHE A 204 -8.49 20.04 -3.27
CA PHE A 204 -8.90 20.85 -2.11
C PHE A 204 -7.85 21.89 -1.73
N PRO A 205 -8.21 22.93 -0.97
CA PRO A 205 -7.28 23.96 -0.50
C PRO A 205 -6.09 23.37 0.26
N SER A 206 -4.93 24.01 0.19
CA SER A 206 -3.71 23.53 0.86
C SER A 206 -3.78 23.60 2.39
N ASN A 207 -4.66 24.42 2.94
CA ASN A 207 -4.95 24.53 4.38
C ASN A 207 -6.09 23.60 4.85
N CYS A 208 -6.70 22.83 3.94
CA CYS A 208 -7.75 21.88 4.27
C CYS A 208 -7.14 20.53 4.71
N ASP A 209 -7.63 19.96 5.82
CA ASP A 209 -7.32 18.58 6.20
C ASP A 209 -8.11 17.61 5.30
N THR A 210 -7.41 16.96 4.38
CA THR A 210 -8.03 16.15 3.32
C THR A 210 -7.77 14.67 3.51
N SER A 211 -8.81 13.86 3.41
CA SER A 211 -8.70 12.41 3.39
C SER A 211 -9.56 11.81 2.27
N ILE A 212 -8.96 10.94 1.45
CA ILE A 212 -9.67 10.23 0.39
C ILE A 212 -9.52 8.73 0.63
N TYR A 213 -10.64 8.03 0.65
CA TYR A 213 -10.71 6.61 0.94
C TYR A 213 -11.39 5.86 -0.19
N THR A 214 -10.98 4.62 -0.44
CA THR A 214 -11.71 3.67 -1.29
C THR A 214 -12.25 2.52 -0.46
N TYR A 215 -13.44 1.99 -0.77
CA TYR A 215 -14.00 0.80 -0.13
C TYR A 215 -14.69 -0.12 -1.15
N PRO A 216 -14.68 -1.45 -0.98
CA PRO A 216 -15.29 -2.38 -1.92
C PRO A 216 -16.82 -2.35 -1.82
N LYS A 217 -17.49 -2.45 -2.97
CA LYS A 217 -18.97 -2.45 -3.07
C LYS A 217 -19.44 -3.24 -4.30
N PHE A 218 -20.58 -3.92 -4.23
CA PHE A 218 -21.10 -4.68 -5.37
C PHE A 218 -21.67 -3.75 -6.43
N ASP A 219 -22.53 -2.81 -6.04
CA ASP A 219 -23.15 -1.82 -6.91
C ASP A 219 -23.18 -0.42 -6.26
N HIS A 220 -23.60 0.62 -6.98
CA HIS A 220 -23.59 1.98 -6.43
C HIS A 220 -24.64 2.21 -5.33
N ASN A 221 -25.78 1.53 -5.34
CA ASN A 221 -26.89 1.79 -4.42
C ASN A 221 -26.92 0.86 -3.21
N GLU A 222 -26.05 -0.14 -3.14
CA GLU A 222 -25.96 -1.07 -2.02
C GLU A 222 -25.78 -0.34 -0.68
N ALA A 223 -26.59 -0.69 0.32
CA ALA A 223 -26.43 -0.15 1.66
C ALA A 223 -25.17 -0.74 2.30
N ASN A 224 -24.27 0.11 2.80
CA ASN A 224 -23.05 -0.33 3.45
C ASN A 224 -23.03 0.12 4.91
N ARG A 225 -23.08 -0.82 5.86
CA ARG A 225 -23.04 -0.52 7.30
C ARG A 225 -21.80 0.29 7.70
N THR A 226 -20.66 0.02 7.07
CA THR A 226 -19.39 0.75 7.30
C THR A 226 -19.51 2.20 6.89
N LEU A 227 -20.24 2.47 5.80
CA LEU A 227 -20.49 3.83 5.35
C LEU A 227 -21.32 4.60 6.38
N HIS A 228 -22.39 4.00 6.89
CA HIS A 228 -23.22 4.60 7.94
C HIS A 228 -22.38 4.92 9.18
N GLN A 229 -21.56 3.96 9.60
CA GLN A 229 -20.69 4.14 10.77
C GLN A 229 -19.66 5.25 10.56
N ARG A 230 -19.12 5.40 9.35
CA ARG A 230 -18.21 6.50 9.02
C ARG A 230 -18.90 7.86 9.01
N MET A 231 -20.12 7.93 8.51
CA MET A 231 -20.95 9.13 8.60
C MET A 231 -21.23 9.51 10.06
N PHE A 232 -21.53 8.54 10.92
CA PHE A 232 -21.67 8.77 12.37
C PHE A 232 -20.36 9.24 13.03
N ASN A 233 -19.22 8.67 12.65
CA ASN A 233 -17.92 9.13 13.14
C ASN A 233 -17.56 10.53 12.65
N PHE A 234 -18.01 10.93 11.46
CA PHE A 234 -17.89 12.31 11.02
C PHE A 234 -18.68 13.23 11.96
N ILE A 235 -19.96 12.93 12.22
CA ILE A 235 -20.80 13.70 13.16
C ILE A 235 -20.13 13.83 14.55
N LYS A 236 -19.57 12.74 15.08
CA LYS A 236 -18.87 12.75 16.37
C LYS A 236 -17.59 13.59 16.36
N ARG A 237 -16.70 13.38 15.38
CA ARG A 237 -15.44 14.15 15.25
C ARG A 237 -15.67 15.64 15.03
N ARG A 238 -16.79 16.00 14.41
CA ARG A 238 -17.22 17.40 14.24
C ARG A 238 -17.91 17.98 15.48
N ASN A 239 -17.97 17.19 16.57
CA ASN A 239 -18.54 17.59 17.85
C ASN A 239 -20.02 18.01 17.71
N LEU A 240 -20.76 17.31 16.85
CA LEU A 240 -22.20 17.52 16.60
C LEU A 240 -23.09 16.62 17.47
N SER A 241 -22.50 15.59 18.09
CA SER A 241 -23.18 14.65 18.99
C SER A 241 -22.75 14.89 20.45
N PRO A 242 -23.64 14.71 21.45
CA PRO A 242 -23.28 14.87 22.87
C PRO A 242 -22.44 13.72 23.41
N PHE A 243 -22.35 12.60 22.69
CA PHE A 243 -21.45 11.52 23.07
C PHE A 243 -19.99 11.91 22.82
N GLU A 244 -19.17 11.80 23.86
CA GLU A 244 -17.73 11.96 23.77
C GLU A 244 -17.11 10.94 22.79
N ASP A 245 -15.92 11.26 22.29
CA ASP A 245 -15.10 10.35 21.49
C ASP A 245 -14.93 9.01 22.24
N ILE A 246 -15.76 8.03 21.90
CA ILE A 246 -15.32 6.64 22.01
C ILE A 246 -14.14 6.61 21.05
N PRO A 247 -12.88 6.47 21.53
CA PRO A 247 -11.68 6.62 20.70
C PRO A 247 -11.93 5.84 19.44
N ALA A 248 -12.11 6.57 18.32
CA ALA A 248 -12.74 6.07 17.11
C ALA A 248 -12.32 4.63 16.98
N ASN A 249 -13.23 3.70 17.27
CA ASN A 249 -12.82 2.32 17.46
C ASN A 249 -12.09 2.04 16.16
N ASN A 250 -10.77 1.86 16.18
CA ASN A 250 -9.96 1.88 14.96
C ASN A 250 -10.48 0.81 13.97
N ASN A 251 -11.38 -0.04 14.45
CA ASN A 251 -12.42 -0.83 13.80
C ASN A 251 -13.30 -0.18 12.72
N ASP A 252 -13.38 1.14 12.56
CA ASP A 252 -14.02 1.75 11.38
C ASP A 252 -13.04 1.97 10.23
N THR A 253 -11.76 1.64 10.41
CA THR A 253 -10.84 1.63 9.28
C THR A 253 -11.07 0.42 8.36
N VAL A 254 -12.00 -0.49 8.65
CA VAL A 254 -12.13 -1.85 8.08
C VAL A 254 -12.22 -1.97 6.55
N PHE A 255 -12.33 -0.90 5.76
CA PHE A 255 -12.22 -1.05 4.30
C PHE A 255 -11.42 0.03 3.58
N PHE A 256 -10.79 0.95 4.31
CA PHE A 256 -10.33 2.20 3.72
C PHE A 256 -8.86 2.17 3.45
N VAL A 257 -8.49 2.01 2.18
CA VAL A 257 -7.09 2.17 1.77
C VAL A 257 -6.76 3.66 1.66
N PRO A 258 -5.74 4.19 2.37
CA PRO A 258 -5.07 5.43 1.97
C PRO A 258 -4.20 5.09 0.75
N LYS A 259 -4.89 4.80 -0.35
CA LYS A 259 -4.28 4.65 -1.66
C LYS A 259 -4.97 5.68 -2.53
N VAL A 260 -4.26 6.78 -2.76
CA VAL A 260 -4.34 7.55 -4.01
C VAL A 260 -4.09 6.65 -5.25
N VAL A 261 -3.81 5.36 -5.03
CA VAL A 261 -3.03 4.49 -5.88
C VAL A 261 -3.65 3.13 -6.20
N GLN A 262 -4.81 2.79 -5.63
CA GLN A 262 -5.71 1.80 -6.23
C GLN A 262 -6.69 2.48 -7.17
N GLN A 263 -6.11 3.37 -7.96
CA GLN A 263 -6.49 3.63 -9.32
C GLN A 263 -6.33 2.38 -10.20
N LYS A 264 -6.96 1.26 -9.82
CA LYS A 264 -7.93 0.69 -10.75
C LYS A 264 -9.03 1.74 -10.88
N PHE A 265 -8.73 2.84 -11.59
CA PHE A 265 -9.75 3.74 -12.04
C PHE A 265 -10.71 2.87 -12.84
N LEU A 266 -11.85 2.58 -12.23
CA LEU A 266 -13.02 2.08 -12.91
C LEU A 266 -13.16 2.89 -14.20
N PRO A 267 -13.60 2.30 -15.32
CA PRO A 267 -13.99 3.07 -16.50
C PRO A 267 -14.98 4.16 -16.07
N GLY A 268 -14.50 5.36 -15.77
CA GLY A 268 -15.27 6.16 -14.81
C GLY A 268 -14.59 7.43 -14.35
N VAL A 269 -13.67 7.32 -13.39
CA VAL A 269 -13.11 8.44 -12.65
C VAL A 269 -12.12 9.24 -13.51
N ASP A 270 -12.28 10.57 -13.57
CA ASP A 270 -11.30 11.47 -14.20
C ASP A 270 -10.08 11.65 -13.28
N GLY A 271 -8.87 11.50 -13.82
CA GLY A 271 -7.63 11.46 -13.03
C GLY A 271 -6.56 10.49 -13.54
N ARG A 272 -6.87 9.60 -14.49
CA ARG A 272 -5.81 8.88 -15.24
C ARG A 272 -4.82 9.90 -15.80
N LEU A 273 -3.54 9.52 -15.88
CA LEU A 273 -2.68 9.82 -17.03
C LEU A 273 -3.47 9.43 -18.30
N GLN A 274 -4.37 10.33 -18.73
CA GLN A 274 -5.11 10.16 -19.94
C GLN A 274 -4.12 10.53 -21.03
N ILE A 275 -3.65 9.52 -21.72
CA ILE A 275 -2.97 9.71 -22.99
C ILE A 275 -4.03 10.27 -23.91
N LEU A 276 -4.06 11.60 -24.04
CA LEU A 276 -4.86 12.27 -25.06
C LEU A 276 -4.48 11.66 -26.41
N PRO A 277 -5.42 11.54 -27.37
CA PRO A 277 -5.10 11.04 -28.70
C PRO A 277 -3.86 11.70 -29.31
N GLU A 278 -3.68 13.01 -29.13
CA GLU A 278 -2.48 13.73 -29.59
C GLU A 278 -1.18 13.31 -28.86
N ILE A 279 -1.25 12.95 -27.57
CA ILE A 279 -0.12 12.43 -26.80
C ILE A 279 0.18 11.00 -27.24
N LYS A 280 -0.85 10.22 -27.59
CA LYS A 280 -0.74 8.86 -28.14
C LYS A 280 0.05 8.90 -29.46
N GLU A 281 -0.38 9.74 -30.40
CA GLU A 281 0.30 9.99 -31.68
C GLU A 281 1.74 10.50 -31.50
N LYS A 282 1.98 11.42 -30.56
CA LYS A 282 3.35 11.92 -30.27
C LYS A 282 4.24 10.88 -29.59
N LEU A 283 3.71 10.04 -28.71
CA LEU A 283 4.43 8.91 -28.12
C LEU A 283 4.72 7.86 -29.18
N PHE A 284 3.77 7.59 -30.08
CA PHE A 284 3.95 6.73 -31.23
C PHE A 284 5.05 7.21 -32.16
N ALA A 285 5.07 8.49 -32.51
CA ALA A 285 6.13 9.08 -33.31
C ALA A 285 7.52 8.94 -32.63
N LEU A 286 7.59 9.16 -31.33
CA LEU A 286 8.84 9.11 -30.56
C LEU A 286 9.38 7.69 -30.37
N VAL A 287 8.48 6.71 -30.17
CA VAL A 287 8.84 5.28 -30.14
C VAL A 287 9.22 4.79 -31.54
N ALA A 288 8.46 5.16 -32.58
CA ALA A 288 8.75 4.81 -33.97
C ALA A 288 10.10 5.34 -34.45
N GLN A 289 10.46 6.57 -34.05
CA GLN A 289 11.73 7.18 -34.44
C GLN A 289 12.94 6.46 -33.86
N LYS A 290 12.81 5.91 -32.64
CA LYS A 290 13.91 5.28 -31.90
C LYS A 290 13.94 3.75 -32.04
N TYR A 291 12.80 3.16 -32.41
CA TYR A 291 12.62 1.73 -32.62
C TYR A 291 11.76 1.53 -33.88
N PRO A 292 12.35 1.66 -35.09
CA PRO A 292 11.63 1.55 -36.36
C PRO A 292 10.89 0.21 -36.49
N ASP A 293 11.45 -0.85 -35.91
CA ASP A 293 10.90 -2.21 -35.92
C ASP A 293 9.60 -2.34 -35.10
N LEU A 294 9.33 -1.39 -34.19
CA LEU A 294 8.08 -1.36 -33.42
C LEU A 294 6.96 -0.62 -34.17
N GLN A 295 7.26 0.09 -35.24
CA GLN A 295 6.28 0.90 -35.98
C GLN A 295 5.10 0.05 -36.50
N THR A 296 5.35 -1.23 -36.79
CA THR A 296 4.34 -2.24 -37.17
C THR A 296 3.55 -2.81 -35.98
N ARG A 297 4.02 -2.64 -34.74
CA ARG A 297 3.42 -3.15 -33.48
C ARG A 297 2.80 -2.05 -32.61
N LEU A 298 2.89 -0.77 -32.97
CA LEU A 298 2.35 0.34 -32.18
C LEU A 298 0.83 0.25 -31.96
N GLY A 299 0.10 -0.32 -32.93
CA GLY A 299 -1.34 -0.58 -32.81
C GLY A 299 -1.69 -1.72 -31.83
N THR A 300 -0.72 -2.54 -31.41
CA THR A 300 -0.93 -3.70 -30.54
C THR A 300 -0.51 -3.45 -29.09
N LEU A 301 0.06 -2.28 -28.77
CA LEU A 301 0.45 -1.96 -27.40
C LEU A 301 -0.79 -1.82 -26.51
N SER A 302 -0.76 -2.49 -25.36
CA SER A 302 -1.78 -2.39 -24.33
C SER A 302 -1.85 -0.97 -23.74
N THR A 303 -2.99 -0.63 -23.16
CA THR A 303 -3.17 0.68 -22.49
C THR A 303 -2.13 0.90 -21.38
N LYS A 304 -1.78 -0.15 -20.64
CA LYS A 304 -0.77 -0.09 -19.56
C LYS A 304 0.62 0.22 -20.10
N GLN A 305 1.03 -0.42 -21.21
CA GLN A 305 2.30 -0.10 -21.87
C GLN A 305 2.36 1.38 -22.27
N LEU A 306 1.30 1.90 -22.87
CA LEU A 306 1.25 3.31 -23.26
C LEU A 306 1.32 4.24 -22.05
N GLN A 307 0.65 3.90 -20.94
CA GLN A 307 0.66 4.72 -19.72
C GLN A 307 2.05 4.77 -19.09
N ALA A 308 2.72 3.62 -18.97
CA ALA A 308 4.08 3.54 -18.48
C ALA A 308 5.07 4.31 -19.38
N LEU A 309 4.91 4.24 -20.70
CA LEU A 309 5.72 5.04 -21.64
C LEU A 309 5.48 6.55 -21.47
N HIS A 310 4.22 6.96 -21.27
CA HIS A 310 3.89 8.36 -21.03
C HIS A 310 4.53 8.88 -19.74
N ALA A 311 4.45 8.10 -18.67
CA ALA A 311 5.12 8.34 -17.40
C ALA A 311 6.64 8.52 -17.58
N LEU A 312 7.28 7.55 -18.26
CA LEU A 312 8.71 7.61 -18.54
C LEU A 312 9.08 8.87 -19.32
N LYS A 313 8.27 9.33 -20.29
CA LYS A 313 8.53 10.58 -21.05
C LYS A 313 8.76 11.79 -20.14
N GLN A 314 8.14 11.85 -18.96
CA GLN A 314 8.24 12.99 -18.05
C GLN A 314 9.45 12.92 -17.08
N CYS A 315 10.27 11.86 -17.12
CA CYS A 315 11.49 11.71 -16.29
C CYS A 315 12.75 12.32 -16.95
N TYR A 316 13.85 12.59 -16.22
CA TYR A 316 15.10 13.13 -16.79
C TYR A 316 16.21 12.11 -17.01
N THR A 317 16.12 10.91 -16.43
CA THR A 317 17.20 9.92 -16.45
C THR A 317 17.18 9.07 -17.72
N SER A 318 18.30 8.39 -18.04
CA SER A 318 18.41 7.53 -19.23
C SER A 318 17.32 6.45 -19.26
N LYS A 319 16.36 6.60 -20.20
CA LYS A 319 15.11 5.83 -20.24
C LYS A 319 15.16 4.60 -21.12
N GLU A 320 16.20 4.45 -21.94
CA GLU A 320 16.23 3.44 -23.01
C GLU A 320 16.03 2.03 -22.47
N HIS A 321 16.71 1.70 -21.37
CA HIS A 321 16.56 0.41 -20.71
C HIS A 321 15.13 0.18 -20.21
N LEU A 322 14.56 1.13 -19.47
CA LEU A 322 13.19 1.01 -18.93
C LEU A 322 12.13 1.02 -20.04
N VAL A 323 12.32 1.78 -21.11
CA VAL A 323 11.45 1.78 -22.29
C VAL A 323 11.45 0.39 -22.90
N ASN A 324 12.61 -0.23 -23.11
CA ASN A 324 12.74 -1.59 -23.66
C ASN A 324 12.02 -2.63 -22.81
N ILE A 325 12.09 -2.51 -21.47
CA ILE A 325 11.35 -3.40 -20.57
C ILE A 325 9.85 -3.16 -20.68
N VAL A 326 9.41 -1.90 -20.64
CA VAL A 326 7.98 -1.54 -20.69
C VAL A 326 7.31 -2.06 -21.97
N ILE A 327 7.96 -1.96 -23.12
CA ILE A 327 7.41 -2.45 -24.41
C ILE A 327 7.47 -3.98 -24.56
N SER A 328 8.20 -4.69 -23.70
CA SER A 328 8.34 -6.13 -23.78
C SER A 328 7.07 -6.84 -23.28
N ASP A 329 6.49 -7.70 -24.11
CA ASP A 329 5.38 -8.59 -23.71
C ASP A 329 5.89 -9.87 -23.01
N ARG A 330 7.20 -9.99 -22.77
CA ARG A 330 7.83 -11.30 -22.61
C ARG A 330 7.86 -11.84 -21.16
N THR A 331 7.60 -11.02 -20.13
CA THR A 331 7.83 -11.45 -18.73
C THR A 331 6.85 -10.81 -17.73
N SER A 332 6.59 -11.52 -16.62
CA SER A 332 5.85 -11.00 -15.45
C SER A 332 6.58 -9.82 -14.81
N GLN A 333 7.91 -9.77 -14.90
CA GLN A 333 8.70 -8.64 -14.43
C GLN A 333 8.43 -7.37 -15.25
N ALA A 334 8.33 -7.47 -16.57
CA ALA A 334 7.97 -6.33 -17.41
C ALA A 334 6.58 -5.78 -17.03
N GLU A 335 5.64 -6.67 -16.69
CA GLU A 335 4.34 -6.28 -16.17
C GLU A 335 4.43 -5.59 -14.81
N ALA A 336 5.19 -6.15 -13.87
CA ALA A 336 5.42 -5.55 -12.57
C ALA A 336 6.05 -4.14 -12.68
N ILE A 337 7.02 -3.96 -13.58
CA ILE A 337 7.65 -2.66 -13.83
C ILE A 337 6.64 -1.66 -14.39
N ARG A 338 5.76 -2.07 -15.31
CA ARG A 338 4.70 -1.20 -15.83
C ARG A 338 3.75 -0.76 -14.72
N GLU A 339 3.25 -1.69 -13.91
CA GLU A 339 2.34 -1.37 -12.81
C GLU A 339 3.02 -0.45 -11.79
N PHE A 340 4.26 -0.75 -11.40
CA PHE A 340 5.04 0.09 -10.49
C PHE A 340 5.16 1.52 -11.01
N ILE A 341 5.56 1.70 -12.27
CA ILE A 341 5.73 3.03 -12.89
C ILE A 341 4.40 3.79 -12.90
N ILE A 342 3.31 3.12 -13.28
CA ILE A 342 2.00 3.76 -13.39
C ILE A 342 1.55 4.25 -12.02
N GLU A 343 1.60 3.38 -11.02
CA GLU A 343 1.07 3.72 -9.70
C GLU A 343 1.99 4.74 -8.98
N PHE A 344 3.31 4.63 -9.13
CA PHE A 344 4.27 5.64 -8.67
C PHE A 344 3.99 7.02 -9.23
N GLU A 345 3.77 7.12 -10.55
CA GLU A 345 3.55 8.42 -11.20
C GLU A 345 2.18 9.02 -10.89
N ASN A 346 1.17 8.18 -10.67
CA ASN A 346 -0.14 8.65 -10.23
C ASN A 346 -0.06 9.36 -8.86
N ILE A 347 0.73 8.83 -7.91
CA ILE A 347 0.96 9.50 -6.62
C ILE A 347 1.64 10.85 -6.83
N ASN A 348 2.72 10.88 -7.62
CA ASN A 348 3.48 12.11 -7.87
C ASN A 348 2.62 13.18 -8.56
N GLN A 349 1.78 12.79 -9.52
CA GLN A 349 0.86 13.72 -10.19
C GLN A 349 -0.22 14.27 -9.26
N TYR A 350 -0.76 13.42 -8.37
CA TYR A 350 -1.71 13.87 -7.36
C TYR A 350 -1.06 14.92 -6.44
N ILE A 351 0.14 14.65 -5.93
CA ILE A 351 0.88 15.58 -5.07
C ILE A 351 1.20 16.90 -5.81
N ASN A 352 1.71 16.83 -7.04
CA ASN A 352 2.02 18.03 -7.82
C ASN A 352 0.79 18.91 -8.07
N LYS A 353 -0.38 18.30 -8.31
CA LYS A 353 -1.65 19.03 -8.47
C LYS A 353 -2.13 19.62 -7.14
N GLN A 354 -2.11 18.84 -6.06
CA GLN A 354 -2.58 19.24 -4.75
C GLN A 354 -1.83 20.47 -4.22
N PHE A 355 -0.53 20.56 -4.50
CA PHE A 355 0.32 21.66 -4.02
C PHE A 355 0.67 22.68 -5.11
N GLN A 356 -0.08 22.70 -6.21
CA GLN A 356 0.05 23.67 -7.31
C GLN A 356 1.49 23.82 -7.84
N ARG A 357 2.33 22.77 -7.75
CA ARG A 357 3.72 22.82 -8.22
C ARG A 357 3.85 22.88 -9.75
N GLY A 358 2.72 22.88 -10.47
CA GLY A 358 2.70 22.68 -11.92
C GLY A 358 3.41 21.38 -12.32
N ASN A 359 3.78 21.27 -13.59
CA ASN A 359 4.79 20.29 -14.01
C ASN A 359 6.18 20.91 -13.83
N ASP A 360 6.51 21.41 -12.63
CA ASP A 360 7.88 21.85 -12.35
C ASP A 360 8.81 20.63 -12.33
N LEU A 361 9.32 20.38 -13.53
CA LEU A 361 10.25 19.35 -13.89
C LEU A 361 11.70 19.79 -13.61
N SER A 362 11.91 20.93 -12.93
CA SER A 362 13.25 21.39 -12.58
C SER A 362 14.03 20.31 -11.81
N PRO A 363 15.32 20.10 -12.13
CA PRO A 363 16.19 19.20 -11.37
C PRO A 363 16.39 19.66 -9.91
N THR A 364 15.99 20.88 -9.56
CA THR A 364 16.04 21.41 -8.18
C THR A 364 14.76 21.17 -7.38
N ASN A 365 13.66 20.72 -8.01
CA ASN A 365 12.43 20.39 -7.30
C ASN A 365 12.64 19.12 -6.47
N PRO A 366 12.50 19.16 -5.13
CA PRO A 366 12.75 18.00 -4.28
C PRO A 366 11.91 16.76 -4.62
N VAL A 367 10.64 16.94 -5.01
CA VAL A 367 9.78 15.83 -5.45
C VAL A 367 10.33 15.21 -6.74
N GLN A 368 10.84 16.04 -7.67
CA GLN A 368 11.48 15.56 -8.88
C GLN A 368 12.84 14.87 -8.61
N ILE A 369 13.60 15.34 -7.61
CA ILE A 369 14.84 14.67 -7.15
C ILE A 369 14.51 13.26 -6.65
N PHE A 370 13.53 13.14 -5.74
CA PHE A 370 13.05 11.85 -5.25
C PHE A 370 12.62 10.94 -6.40
N ARG A 371 11.80 11.47 -7.32
CA ARG A 371 11.32 10.77 -8.51
C ARG A 371 12.45 10.25 -9.39
N ASN A 372 13.44 11.09 -9.71
CA ASN A 372 14.60 10.70 -10.51
C ASN A 372 15.43 9.60 -9.82
N ASN A 373 15.60 9.69 -8.49
CA ASN A 373 16.32 8.68 -7.72
C ASN A 373 15.61 7.33 -7.74
N VAL A 374 14.28 7.30 -7.61
CA VAL A 374 13.50 6.06 -7.76
C VAL A 374 13.65 5.46 -9.15
N TYR A 375 13.63 6.27 -10.22
CA TYR A 375 13.85 5.76 -11.57
C TYR A 375 15.26 5.21 -11.80
N ASN A 376 16.28 5.81 -11.17
CA ASN A 376 17.64 5.26 -11.21
C ASN A 376 17.72 3.90 -10.51
N LEU A 377 17.10 3.78 -9.32
CA LEU A 377 16.99 2.50 -8.63
C LEU A 377 16.26 1.46 -9.49
N LEU A 378 15.18 1.85 -10.17
CA LEU A 378 14.38 0.97 -11.00
C LEU A 378 15.14 0.49 -12.24
N ARG A 379 15.94 1.37 -12.86
CA ARG A 379 16.80 1.03 -13.99
C ARG A 379 17.81 -0.07 -13.62
N ASP A 380 18.33 -0.01 -12.40
CA ASP A 380 19.35 -0.94 -11.91
C ASP A 380 18.75 -2.16 -11.21
N PHE A 381 17.40 -2.30 -11.22
CA PHE A 381 16.70 -3.39 -10.56
C PHE A 381 16.74 -4.68 -11.40
N PRO A 382 17.33 -5.77 -10.87
CA PRO A 382 17.54 -6.99 -11.65
C PRO A 382 16.26 -7.81 -11.84
N GLU A 383 16.20 -8.58 -12.92
CA GLU A 383 15.05 -9.43 -13.27
C GLU A 383 14.74 -10.50 -12.23
N ASN A 384 15.79 -11.19 -11.77
CA ASN A 384 15.68 -12.21 -10.72
C ASN A 384 16.23 -11.64 -9.41
N ALA A 385 15.65 -10.53 -8.95
CA ALA A 385 16.08 -9.87 -7.73
C ALA A 385 15.97 -10.80 -6.52
N THR A 386 17.12 -11.03 -5.88
CA THR A 386 17.20 -11.77 -4.61
C THR A 386 16.42 -11.05 -3.50
N PRO A 387 16.01 -11.76 -2.43
CA PRO A 387 15.35 -11.14 -1.28
C PRO A 387 16.14 -9.95 -0.69
N LEU A 388 17.47 -10.02 -0.69
CA LEU A 388 18.32 -8.91 -0.25
C LEU A 388 18.22 -7.70 -1.19
N GLN A 389 18.28 -7.90 -2.51
CA GLN A 389 18.16 -6.82 -3.48
C GLN A 389 16.81 -6.13 -3.41
N LYS A 390 15.71 -6.89 -3.27
CA LYS A 390 14.36 -6.36 -3.03
C LYS A 390 14.31 -5.47 -1.78
N ARG A 391 14.89 -5.93 -0.67
CA ARG A 391 14.96 -5.15 0.57
C ARG A 391 15.77 -3.86 0.41
N LEU A 392 16.95 -3.93 -0.21
CA LEU A 392 17.79 -2.76 -0.46
C LEU A 392 17.09 -1.74 -1.37
N PHE A 393 16.38 -2.21 -2.40
CA PHE A 393 15.56 -1.36 -3.26
C PHE A 393 14.51 -0.59 -2.45
N ARG A 394 13.76 -1.28 -1.59
CA ARG A 394 12.78 -0.66 -0.67
C ARG A 394 13.42 0.36 0.28
N GLU A 395 14.51 -0.02 0.96
CA GLU A 395 15.21 0.84 1.93
C GLU A 395 15.77 2.10 1.25
N ASN A 396 16.35 1.97 0.06
CA ASN A 396 16.84 3.10 -0.71
C ASN A 396 15.70 4.04 -1.11
N MET A 397 14.53 3.54 -1.51
CA MET A 397 13.37 4.41 -1.81
C MET A 397 12.89 5.16 -0.56
N LEU A 398 12.78 4.49 0.59
CA LEU A 398 12.40 5.15 1.85
C LEU A 398 13.43 6.21 2.27
N ALA A 399 14.73 5.92 2.15
CA ALA A 399 15.77 6.88 2.45
C ALA A 399 15.72 8.11 1.52
N ASN A 400 15.44 7.91 0.22
CA ASN A 400 15.23 9.00 -0.73
C ASN A 400 13.97 9.81 -0.43
N LEU A 401 12.91 9.20 0.09
CA LEU A 401 11.71 9.91 0.52
C LEU A 401 11.99 10.75 1.77
N GLU A 402 12.72 10.21 2.76
CA GLU A 402 13.10 10.95 3.96
C GLU A 402 14.08 12.11 3.66
N SER A 403 14.97 11.95 2.67
CA SER A 403 15.97 12.99 2.36
C SER A 403 15.38 14.30 1.85
N ILE A 404 14.17 14.27 1.28
CA ILE A 404 13.47 15.47 0.78
C ILE A 404 12.61 16.16 1.85
N LYS A 405 12.43 15.55 3.02
CA LYS A 405 11.67 16.10 4.15
C LYS A 405 12.05 17.55 4.52
N PRO A 406 13.33 17.93 4.65
CA PRO A 406 13.69 19.31 5.01
C PRO A 406 13.54 20.30 3.84
N MET A 407 13.25 19.81 2.62
CA MET A 407 13.25 20.62 1.40
C MET A 407 11.84 21.01 0.94
N ILE A 408 10.79 20.46 1.56
CA ILE A 408 9.40 20.74 1.20
C ILE A 408 8.56 21.06 2.45
N PRO A 409 7.44 21.80 2.32
CA PRO A 409 6.56 22.10 3.44
C PRO A 409 6.10 20.86 4.21
N TYR A 410 5.94 20.99 5.53
CA TYR A 410 5.60 19.88 6.43
C TYR A 410 4.33 19.13 6.01
N LEU A 411 3.26 19.85 5.67
CA LEU A 411 1.99 19.26 5.26
C LEU A 411 2.10 18.51 3.93
N GLU A 412 2.84 19.08 2.97
CA GLU A 412 3.12 18.43 1.69
C GLU A 412 3.92 17.13 1.89
N TYR A 413 4.97 17.20 2.72
CA TYR A 413 5.74 16.01 3.07
C TYR A 413 4.87 14.95 3.77
N GLY A 414 4.00 15.36 4.70
CA GLY A 414 3.06 14.47 5.38
C GLY A 414 2.19 13.71 4.38
N ASN A 415 1.58 14.43 3.45
CA ASN A 415 0.73 13.82 2.41
C ASN A 415 1.52 12.91 1.47
N LEU A 416 2.68 13.35 0.98
CA LEU A 416 3.53 12.51 0.12
C LEU A 416 3.97 11.25 0.86
N LYS A 417 4.42 11.36 2.11
CA LYS A 417 4.86 10.23 2.93
C LYS A 417 3.74 9.23 3.18
N ASN A 418 2.55 9.72 3.52
CA ASN A 418 1.37 8.89 3.80
C ASN A 418 0.95 8.05 2.59
N LEU A 419 1.10 8.60 1.37
CA LEU A 419 0.78 7.89 0.13
C LEU A 419 1.90 6.97 -0.36
N MET A 420 3.15 7.44 -0.25
CA MET A 420 4.30 6.77 -0.85
C MET A 420 4.83 5.62 0.02
N THR A 421 4.73 5.72 1.35
CA THR A 421 5.24 4.67 2.25
C THR A 421 4.53 3.32 2.05
N PRO A 422 3.17 3.26 2.02
CA PRO A 422 2.48 2.00 1.76
C PRO A 422 2.79 1.44 0.37
N PHE A 423 2.88 2.29 -0.66
CA PHE A 423 3.28 1.88 -2.02
C PHE A 423 4.68 1.27 -2.05
N ILE A 424 5.67 1.93 -1.42
CA ILE A 424 7.05 1.43 -1.35
C ILE A 424 7.10 0.05 -0.65
N GLN A 425 6.25 -0.19 0.33
CA GLN A 425 6.20 -1.45 1.07
C GLN A 425 5.46 -2.56 0.31
N GLU A 426 4.36 -2.24 -0.36
CA GLU A 426 3.41 -3.21 -0.94
C GLU A 426 3.32 -3.12 -2.48
N ASN A 427 4.46 -3.05 -3.18
CA ASN A 427 4.46 -3.02 -4.64
C ASN A 427 4.82 -4.36 -5.29
N VAL A 428 4.43 -4.48 -6.55
CA VAL A 428 4.60 -5.67 -7.39
C VAL A 428 6.04 -6.02 -7.75
N LEU A 429 7.02 -5.12 -7.59
CA LEU A 429 8.43 -5.49 -7.80
C LEU A 429 8.98 -6.30 -6.63
N LEU A 430 8.52 -5.98 -5.42
CA LEU A 430 8.87 -6.72 -4.22
C LEU A 430 8.08 -8.04 -4.14
N HIS A 431 6.83 -8.01 -4.58
CA HIS A 431 5.90 -9.13 -4.52
C HIS A 431 5.20 -9.35 -5.88
N PRO A 432 5.86 -9.99 -6.87
CA PRO A 432 5.32 -10.16 -8.22
C PRO A 432 4.01 -10.95 -8.28
N ASP A 433 3.78 -11.83 -7.31
CA ASP A 433 2.54 -12.59 -7.20
C ASP A 433 1.32 -11.72 -6.87
N LEU A 434 1.51 -10.45 -6.49
CA LEU A 434 0.42 -9.48 -6.37
C LEU A 434 -0.21 -9.11 -7.71
N LEU A 435 0.48 -9.34 -8.85
CA LEU A 435 -0.08 -9.08 -10.18
C LEU A 435 -1.41 -9.81 -10.40
N GLN A 436 -1.57 -11.01 -9.82
CA GLN A 436 -2.81 -11.78 -9.92
C GLN A 436 -4.01 -11.06 -9.27
N TYR A 437 -3.78 -10.16 -8.32
CA TYR A 437 -4.81 -9.34 -7.70
C TYR A 437 -5.07 -8.05 -8.49
N LEU A 438 -4.11 -7.63 -9.33
CA LEU A 438 -4.22 -6.46 -10.19
C LEU A 438 -4.95 -6.76 -11.50
N ASP A 439 -4.80 -7.96 -12.06
CA ASP A 439 -5.47 -8.31 -13.31
C ASP A 439 -6.98 -8.53 -13.12
N GLN A 440 -7.76 -8.03 -14.07
CA GLN A 440 -9.18 -7.73 -13.91
C GLN A 440 -10.09 -8.61 -14.78
N GLN A 441 -9.76 -9.89 -14.96
CA GLN A 441 -10.65 -10.78 -15.69
C GLN A 441 -11.70 -11.46 -14.81
N ASN A 442 -11.44 -11.67 -13.50
CA ASN A 442 -12.33 -12.50 -12.69
C ASN A 442 -12.82 -11.88 -11.35
N ASP A 443 -14.15 -11.89 -11.29
CA ASP A 443 -15.06 -12.22 -10.18
C ASP A 443 -15.39 -11.17 -9.11
N GLY A 444 -16.71 -10.93 -8.99
CA GLY A 444 -17.40 -10.04 -8.06
C GLY A 444 -17.36 -10.50 -6.61
N GLU A 445 -16.28 -11.16 -6.20
CA GLU A 445 -16.07 -11.75 -4.86
C GLU A 445 -15.40 -10.79 -3.87
N LEU A 446 -15.18 -9.52 -4.25
CA LEU A 446 -14.55 -8.51 -3.39
C LEU A 446 -15.42 -8.04 -2.21
N ILE A 447 -16.69 -8.45 -2.18
CA ILE A 447 -17.73 -8.02 -1.23
C ILE A 447 -18.40 -9.26 -0.64
N LEU A 448 -17.61 -10.11 0.01
CA LEU A 448 -18.17 -11.10 0.94
C LEU A 448 -17.98 -10.56 2.36
N ASP A 449 -18.92 -10.85 3.26
CA ASP A 449 -18.65 -10.67 4.68
C ASP A 449 -17.40 -11.48 5.00
N ILE A 450 -16.35 -10.83 5.52
CA ILE A 450 -15.07 -11.48 5.76
C ILE A 450 -15.20 -12.71 6.69
N LYS A 451 -16.27 -12.75 7.49
CA LYS A 451 -16.63 -13.89 8.35
C LYS A 451 -17.12 -15.11 7.56
N THR A 452 -17.76 -14.90 6.42
CA THR A 452 -18.38 -15.94 5.60
C THR A 452 -17.46 -16.47 4.50
N ILE A 453 -16.30 -15.84 4.29
CA ILE A 453 -15.34 -16.28 3.29
C ILE A 453 -14.75 -17.64 3.71
N ASP A 454 -14.95 -18.64 2.87
CA ASP A 454 -14.40 -19.99 3.02
C ASP A 454 -13.23 -20.28 2.07
N ASN A 455 -13.00 -19.40 1.09
CA ASN A 455 -11.93 -19.53 0.10
C ASN A 455 -10.70 -18.66 0.47
N PRO A 456 -9.50 -19.27 0.60
CA PRO A 456 -8.29 -18.54 1.01
C PRO A 456 -7.85 -17.47 0.00
N LYS A 457 -8.07 -17.68 -1.30
CA LYS A 457 -7.72 -16.71 -2.34
C LYS A 457 -8.63 -15.49 -2.29
N VAL A 458 -9.92 -15.71 -2.04
CA VAL A 458 -10.92 -14.64 -1.87
C VAL A 458 -10.59 -13.82 -0.62
N LEU A 459 -10.28 -14.48 0.50
CA LEU A 459 -9.86 -13.80 1.72
C LEU A 459 -8.58 -12.98 1.50
N ALA A 460 -7.55 -13.57 0.88
CA ALA A 460 -6.30 -12.87 0.59
C ALA A 460 -6.51 -11.67 -0.36
N LYS A 461 -7.37 -11.83 -1.38
CA LYS A 461 -7.77 -10.75 -2.29
C LYS A 461 -8.47 -9.65 -1.51
N GLN A 462 -9.47 -9.96 -0.68
CA GLN A 462 -10.17 -8.96 0.14
C GLN A 462 -9.22 -8.22 1.07
N LEU A 463 -8.34 -8.94 1.75
CA LEU A 463 -7.30 -8.35 2.61
C LEU A 463 -6.30 -7.47 1.83
N HIS A 464 -5.96 -7.81 0.58
CA HIS A 464 -5.12 -6.97 -0.28
C HIS A 464 -5.73 -5.58 -0.55
N PHE A 465 -7.06 -5.51 -0.66
CA PHE A 465 -7.81 -4.27 -0.88
C PHE A 465 -8.16 -3.53 0.41
N MET A 466 -7.66 -3.99 1.56
CA MET A 466 -7.85 -3.37 2.86
C MET A 466 -6.57 -2.62 3.29
N SER A 467 -6.70 -1.51 4.03
CA SER A 467 -5.52 -0.87 4.65
C SER A 467 -4.95 -1.70 5.79
N GLU A 468 -3.76 -1.34 6.25
CA GLU A 468 -3.17 -1.94 7.45
C GLU A 468 -4.11 -1.85 8.67
N ALA A 469 -4.67 -0.67 8.93
CA ALA A 469 -5.61 -0.46 10.02
C ALA A 469 -6.87 -1.33 9.83
N SER A 470 -7.38 -1.40 8.60
CA SER A 470 -8.53 -2.25 8.25
C SER A 470 -8.28 -3.72 8.60
N ARG A 471 -7.12 -4.24 8.19
CA ARG A 471 -6.74 -5.64 8.37
C ARG A 471 -6.57 -5.97 9.84
N LYS A 472 -6.04 -5.02 10.61
CA LYS A 472 -5.89 -5.14 12.07
C LYS A 472 -7.23 -5.31 12.76
N SER A 473 -8.22 -4.52 12.39
CA SER A 473 -9.56 -4.60 12.97
C SER A 473 -10.38 -5.80 12.47
N ALA A 474 -10.26 -6.13 11.20
CA ALA A 474 -10.98 -7.26 10.61
C ALA A 474 -10.45 -8.62 11.09
N TYR A 475 -9.19 -8.69 11.56
CA TYR A 475 -8.56 -9.92 12.01
C TYR A 475 -9.42 -10.70 13.01
N ASP A 476 -10.03 -10.02 13.98
CA ASP A 476 -10.83 -10.69 15.00
C ASP A 476 -12.10 -11.35 14.45
N LEU A 477 -12.58 -10.92 13.28
CA LEU A 477 -13.77 -11.45 12.62
C LEU A 477 -13.51 -12.79 11.91
N PHE A 478 -12.32 -12.98 11.31
CA PHE A 478 -12.01 -14.20 10.54
C PHE A 478 -10.96 -15.10 11.19
N LYS A 479 -10.24 -14.66 12.23
CA LYS A 479 -9.15 -15.44 12.86
C LYS A 479 -9.59 -16.84 13.32
N GLY A 480 -10.85 -17.01 13.70
CA GLY A 480 -11.42 -18.29 14.15
C GLY A 480 -11.53 -19.31 13.02
N ASN A 481 -11.81 -18.85 11.80
CA ASN A 481 -12.04 -19.69 10.64
C ASN A 481 -10.75 -20.04 9.87
N LEU A 482 -9.62 -19.37 10.16
CA LEU A 482 -8.35 -19.61 9.47
C LEU A 482 -7.92 -21.09 9.36
N PRO A 483 -8.00 -21.92 10.42
CA PRO A 483 -7.67 -23.35 10.31
C PRO A 483 -8.52 -24.13 9.31
N ASN A 484 -9.75 -23.68 9.06
CA ASN A 484 -10.65 -24.32 8.12
C ASN A 484 -10.44 -23.83 6.69
N ILE A 485 -10.07 -22.55 6.51
CA ILE A 485 -9.90 -21.92 5.19
C ILE A 485 -8.54 -22.30 4.58
N VAL A 486 -7.48 -22.25 5.37
CA VAL A 486 -6.10 -22.42 4.90
C VAL A 486 -5.79 -23.89 4.68
N LYS A 487 -5.48 -24.29 3.44
CA LYS A 487 -5.27 -25.70 3.09
C LYS A 487 -3.80 -26.09 2.91
N ASN A 488 -2.91 -25.13 2.64
CA ASN A 488 -1.50 -25.38 2.36
C ASN A 488 -0.62 -24.17 2.74
N SER A 489 0.70 -24.30 2.56
CA SER A 489 1.69 -23.25 2.85
C SER A 489 1.51 -22.00 1.99
N GLU A 490 1.04 -22.16 0.75
CA GLU A 490 0.78 -21.06 -0.20
C GLU A 490 -0.39 -20.18 0.27
N ASP A 491 -1.52 -20.80 0.65
CA ASP A 491 -2.68 -20.12 1.24
C ASP A 491 -2.28 -19.37 2.51
N LEU A 492 -1.51 -20.04 3.37
CA LEU A 492 -1.05 -19.48 4.64
C LEU A 492 -0.19 -18.23 4.42
N GLY A 493 0.73 -18.26 3.46
CA GLY A 493 1.55 -17.09 3.13
C GLY A 493 0.76 -15.97 2.44
N ASN A 494 -0.24 -16.30 1.62
CA ASN A 494 -1.13 -15.32 0.99
C ASN A 494 -1.99 -14.58 2.03
N ILE A 495 -2.36 -15.24 3.12
CA ILE A 495 -3.10 -14.61 4.21
C ILE A 495 -2.17 -13.89 5.20
N LEU A 496 -1.08 -14.53 5.63
CA LEU A 496 -0.17 -13.97 6.65
C LEU A 496 0.46 -12.64 6.24
N ARG A 497 0.72 -12.42 4.94
CA ARG A 497 1.28 -11.16 4.46
C ARG A 497 0.41 -9.94 4.76
N TYR A 498 -0.90 -10.16 4.96
CA TYR A 498 -1.89 -9.13 5.24
C TYR A 498 -2.31 -9.11 6.71
N ILE A 499 -1.81 -10.03 7.52
CA ILE A 499 -2.09 -10.07 8.96
C ILE A 499 -1.12 -9.11 9.68
N PRO A 500 -1.59 -8.37 10.72
CA PRO A 500 -0.71 -7.51 11.51
C PRO A 500 0.49 -8.29 12.06
N ALA A 501 1.67 -7.67 12.04
CA ALA A 501 2.91 -8.34 12.42
C ALA A 501 2.85 -8.96 13.82
N GLU A 502 2.19 -8.28 14.76
CA GLU A 502 1.99 -8.75 16.14
C GLU A 502 1.09 -10.00 16.26
N LYS A 503 0.31 -10.32 15.21
CA LYS A 503 -0.58 -11.49 15.18
C LYS A 503 0.03 -12.69 14.45
N VAL A 504 1.05 -12.50 13.61
CA VAL A 504 1.67 -13.56 12.79
C VAL A 504 2.12 -14.76 13.62
N GLU A 505 2.82 -14.53 14.73
CA GLU A 505 3.29 -15.62 15.60
C GLU A 505 2.11 -16.43 16.19
N SER A 506 1.05 -15.74 16.62
CA SER A 506 -0.14 -16.40 17.17
C SER A 506 -0.89 -17.25 16.14
N VAL A 507 -0.95 -16.80 14.89
CA VAL A 507 -1.59 -17.53 13.79
C VAL A 507 -0.78 -18.77 13.43
N LEU A 508 0.55 -18.64 13.30
CA LEU A 508 1.42 -19.76 13.01
C LEU A 508 1.41 -20.83 14.11
N ASN A 509 1.13 -20.46 15.35
CA ASN A 509 1.02 -21.41 16.46
C ASN A 509 -0.40 -21.98 16.65
N LYS A 510 -1.39 -21.61 15.82
CA LYS A 510 -2.69 -22.28 15.84
C LYS A 510 -2.58 -23.73 15.36
N GLN A 511 -3.38 -24.59 15.96
CA GLN A 511 -3.45 -26.01 15.60
C GLN A 511 -3.73 -26.17 14.11
N GLY A 512 -3.01 -27.09 13.46
CA GLY A 512 -3.14 -27.40 12.03
C GLY A 512 -2.40 -26.45 11.08
N LEU A 513 -2.23 -25.17 11.43
CA LEU A 513 -1.58 -24.19 10.53
C LEU A 513 -0.06 -24.35 10.46
N LYS A 514 0.60 -24.57 11.61
CA LYS A 514 2.06 -24.76 11.65
C LYS A 514 2.51 -25.95 10.82
N SER A 515 1.75 -27.04 10.87
CA SER A 515 2.04 -28.29 10.17
C SER A 515 1.96 -28.17 8.65
N LEU A 516 1.36 -27.10 8.12
CA LEU A 516 1.38 -26.82 6.68
C LEU A 516 2.77 -26.40 6.19
N ILE A 517 3.66 -25.97 7.09
CA ILE A 517 5.07 -25.65 6.80
C ILE A 517 5.89 -26.92 7.08
N GLY A 518 5.92 -27.83 6.12
CA GLY A 518 6.57 -29.14 6.26
C GLY A 518 8.04 -29.16 5.88
N SER A 519 8.50 -28.17 5.10
CA SER A 519 9.85 -28.15 4.53
C SER A 519 10.50 -26.77 4.61
N MET A 520 11.82 -26.72 4.42
CA MET A 520 12.53 -25.45 4.24
C MET A 520 12.09 -24.67 3.00
N SER A 521 11.62 -25.36 1.96
CA SER A 521 11.03 -24.72 0.79
C SER A 521 9.77 -23.93 1.18
N ASP A 522 8.91 -24.51 2.03
CA ASP A 522 7.72 -23.82 2.54
C ASP A 522 8.08 -22.63 3.42
N VAL A 523 9.13 -22.74 4.24
CA VAL A 523 9.64 -21.62 5.05
C VAL A 523 10.07 -20.47 4.15
N ASN A 524 10.89 -20.73 3.12
CA ASN A 524 11.37 -19.68 2.23
C ASN A 524 10.25 -19.02 1.41
N LYS A 525 9.32 -19.83 0.88
CA LYS A 525 8.12 -19.33 0.20
C LYS A 525 7.28 -18.44 1.11
N LEU A 526 7.01 -18.88 2.34
CA LEU A 526 6.27 -18.08 3.32
C LEU A 526 6.99 -16.76 3.59
N MET A 527 8.30 -16.80 3.86
CA MET A 527 9.09 -15.61 4.18
C MET A 527 9.14 -14.60 3.01
N ASP A 528 9.20 -15.07 1.75
CA ASP A 528 9.21 -14.19 0.57
C ASP A 528 7.87 -13.46 0.38
N LYS A 529 6.77 -14.06 0.83
CA LYS A 529 5.43 -13.46 0.76
C LYS A 529 5.18 -12.34 1.77
N LEU A 530 5.89 -12.34 2.90
CA LEU A 530 5.67 -11.36 3.97
C LEU A 530 6.20 -9.97 3.57
N LEU A 531 5.39 -8.94 3.80
CA LEU A 531 5.61 -7.58 3.31
C LEU A 531 6.63 -6.81 4.18
N THR A 532 6.61 -7.06 5.49
CA THR A 532 7.41 -6.30 6.46
C THR A 532 8.44 -7.15 7.19
N ASP A 533 9.54 -6.52 7.59
CA ASP A 533 10.58 -7.19 8.39
C ASP A 533 10.03 -7.60 9.77
N GLN A 534 9.04 -6.87 10.30
CA GLN A 534 8.35 -7.25 11.54
C GLN A 534 7.57 -8.55 11.38
N GLN A 535 6.84 -8.73 10.27
CA GLN A 535 6.16 -9.99 9.96
C GLN A 535 7.17 -11.13 9.81
N LYS A 536 8.26 -10.92 9.06
CA LYS A 536 9.35 -11.91 8.90
C LYS A 536 9.96 -12.30 10.23
N ASN A 537 10.17 -11.34 11.13
CA ASN A 537 10.69 -11.59 12.47
C ASN A 537 9.74 -12.45 13.31
N ALA A 538 8.45 -12.14 13.30
CA ALA A 538 7.43 -12.91 14.01
C ALA A 538 7.31 -14.34 13.45
N ALA A 539 7.32 -14.49 12.12
CA ALA A 539 7.29 -15.80 11.46
C ALA A 539 8.52 -16.64 11.80
N PHE A 540 9.73 -16.06 11.71
CA PHE A 540 10.96 -16.73 12.09
C PHE A 540 10.93 -17.19 13.56
N LYS A 541 10.46 -16.34 14.47
CA LYS A 541 10.34 -16.69 15.90
C LYS A 541 9.44 -17.91 16.10
N ALA A 542 8.28 -17.95 15.43
CA ALA A 542 7.37 -19.10 15.50
C ALA A 542 7.96 -20.39 14.91
N LEU A 543 8.74 -20.28 13.83
CA LEU A 543 9.23 -21.42 13.05
C LEU A 543 10.63 -21.91 13.44
N LYS A 544 11.39 -21.14 14.22
CA LYS A 544 12.81 -21.44 14.54
C LYS A 544 13.05 -22.87 15.04
N GLY A 545 12.18 -23.36 15.93
CA GLY A 545 12.27 -24.72 16.46
C GLY A 545 12.09 -25.77 15.37
N SER A 546 11.11 -25.60 14.48
CA SER A 546 10.86 -26.51 13.35
C SER A 546 11.99 -26.46 12.31
N ILE A 547 12.51 -25.27 12.00
CA ILE A 547 13.63 -25.08 11.06
C ILE A 547 14.88 -25.85 11.50
N LYS A 548 15.10 -25.98 12.81
CA LYS A 548 16.25 -26.73 13.34
C LYS A 548 16.22 -28.20 12.92
N GLU A 549 15.04 -28.81 13.02
CA GLU A 549 14.81 -30.24 12.75
C GLU A 549 14.52 -30.54 11.27
N MET A 550 14.18 -29.54 10.46
CA MET A 550 13.94 -29.71 9.02
C MET A 550 15.22 -30.08 8.27
N GLU A 551 15.06 -31.02 7.33
CA GLU A 551 16.03 -31.22 6.26
C GLU A 551 16.11 -29.95 5.40
N LYS A 552 17.33 -29.57 5.04
CA LYS A 552 17.63 -28.30 4.41
C LYS A 552 18.81 -28.46 3.47
N THR A 553 18.77 -27.86 2.29
CA THR A 553 19.95 -27.73 1.42
C THR A 553 20.74 -26.46 1.78
N PRO A 554 22.02 -26.36 1.35
CA PRO A 554 22.80 -25.14 1.53
C PRO A 554 22.13 -23.91 0.92
N GLU A 555 21.52 -24.06 -0.25
CA GLU A 555 20.82 -23.00 -0.99
C GLU A 555 19.59 -22.51 -0.22
N GLN A 556 18.79 -23.43 0.33
CA GLN A 556 17.61 -23.08 1.12
C GLN A 556 17.98 -22.33 2.41
N LEU A 557 19.05 -22.76 3.09
CA LEU A 557 19.54 -22.06 4.27
C LEU A 557 20.08 -20.68 3.90
N GLY A 558 20.81 -20.58 2.78
CA GLY A 558 21.31 -19.34 2.21
C GLY A 558 20.22 -18.32 1.90
N GLU A 559 19.16 -18.78 1.26
CA GLU A 559 17.98 -17.97 0.95
C GLU A 559 17.32 -17.45 2.25
N LEU A 560 17.10 -18.31 3.26
CA LEU A 560 16.57 -17.89 4.55
C LEU A 560 17.45 -16.81 5.20
N MET A 561 18.78 -16.94 5.13
CA MET A 561 19.72 -15.94 5.68
C MET A 561 19.57 -14.55 5.03
N GLN A 562 19.02 -14.46 3.82
CA GLN A 562 18.74 -13.17 3.16
C GLN A 562 17.45 -12.52 3.66
N GLN A 563 16.56 -13.31 4.26
CA GLN A 563 15.23 -12.91 4.70
C GLN A 563 15.13 -12.55 6.19
N ILE A 564 16.12 -12.93 6.99
CA ILE A 564 16.15 -12.71 8.44
C ILE A 564 17.24 -11.71 8.85
N SER A 565 17.09 -11.13 10.03
CA SER A 565 18.11 -10.23 10.57
C SER A 565 19.43 -10.96 10.85
N PRO A 566 20.57 -10.26 10.83
CA PRO A 566 21.86 -10.85 11.16
C PRO A 566 21.89 -11.50 12.56
N ALA A 567 21.17 -10.93 13.53
CA ALA A 567 21.07 -11.49 14.87
C ALA A 567 20.33 -12.84 14.90
N GLN A 568 19.22 -12.94 14.17
CA GLN A 568 18.47 -14.18 14.02
C GLN A 568 19.28 -15.24 13.27
N GLY A 569 19.96 -14.85 12.18
CA GLY A 569 20.84 -15.75 11.43
C GLY A 569 21.94 -16.34 12.32
N ARG A 570 22.67 -15.50 13.07
CA ARG A 570 23.66 -15.99 14.04
C ARG A 570 23.06 -16.93 15.08
N SER A 571 21.86 -16.59 15.59
CA SER A 571 21.18 -17.42 16.58
C SER A 571 20.74 -18.78 16.01
N LEU A 572 20.28 -18.83 14.76
CA LEU A 572 19.94 -20.08 14.08
C LEU A 572 21.18 -20.92 13.84
N LEU A 573 22.23 -20.35 13.22
CA LEU A 573 23.46 -21.08 12.89
C LEU A 573 24.10 -21.73 14.12
N LYS A 574 24.07 -21.07 15.29
CA LYS A 574 24.56 -21.64 16.55
C LYS A 574 23.73 -22.84 17.05
N SER A 575 22.48 -22.96 16.63
CA SER A 575 21.57 -24.03 17.04
C SER A 575 21.50 -25.19 16.04
N LEU A 576 22.09 -25.03 14.85
CA LEU A 576 22.13 -26.05 13.81
C LEU A 576 23.30 -26.99 14.00
N SER A 577 23.06 -28.27 13.77
CA SER A 577 24.09 -29.27 13.55
C SER A 577 24.32 -29.42 12.04
N PHE A 578 25.56 -29.34 11.60
CA PHE A 578 25.93 -29.52 10.19
C PHE A 578 26.41 -30.96 9.99
N THR A 579 25.90 -31.61 8.95
CA THR A 579 26.13 -33.04 8.68
C THR A 579 27.40 -33.30 7.88
N SER A 580 27.93 -32.31 7.16
CA SER A 580 29.18 -32.44 6.40
C SER A 580 29.88 -31.11 6.15
N GLU A 581 31.20 -31.16 5.95
CA GLU A 581 32.01 -30.02 5.52
C GLU A 581 31.55 -29.48 4.16
N LYS A 582 31.23 -30.38 3.22
CA LYS A 582 30.73 -30.02 1.88
C LYS A 582 29.49 -29.13 1.94
N PHE A 583 28.57 -29.42 2.88
CA PHE A 583 27.39 -28.59 3.11
C PHE A 583 27.77 -27.16 3.49
N ILE A 584 28.69 -26.98 4.45
CA ILE A 584 29.12 -25.66 4.92
C ILE A 584 29.79 -24.88 3.78
N HIS A 585 30.63 -25.56 2.98
CA HIS A 585 31.28 -24.96 1.81
C HIS A 585 30.27 -24.43 0.79
N GLN A 586 29.28 -25.26 0.44
CA GLN A 586 28.20 -24.87 -0.47
C GLN A 586 27.38 -23.72 0.12
N PHE A 587 27.06 -23.78 1.43
CA PHE A 587 26.28 -22.76 2.11
C PHE A 587 26.98 -21.41 2.08
N LEU A 588 28.27 -21.35 2.39
CA LEU A 588 29.03 -20.10 2.34
C LEU A 588 29.07 -19.47 0.94
N ARG A 589 29.02 -20.28 -0.13
CA ARG A 589 28.96 -19.77 -1.51
C ARG A 589 27.64 -19.05 -1.81
N THR A 590 26.57 -19.40 -1.12
CA THR A 590 25.24 -18.76 -1.25
C THR A 590 25.17 -17.39 -0.58
N LEU A 591 26.13 -17.07 0.30
CA LEU A 591 26.13 -15.84 1.08
C LEU A 591 26.83 -14.69 0.35
N THR A 592 26.27 -13.51 0.54
CA THR A 592 26.88 -12.24 0.10
C THR A 592 28.08 -11.86 0.97
N THR A 593 28.93 -10.96 0.48
CA THR A 593 30.08 -10.40 1.22
C THR A 593 29.68 -9.89 2.62
N PRO A 594 28.63 -9.06 2.79
CA PRO A 594 28.20 -8.63 4.13
C PRO A 594 27.78 -9.80 5.03
N GLN A 595 27.04 -10.78 4.50
CA GLN A 595 26.57 -11.93 5.27
C GLN A 595 27.72 -12.84 5.71
N ILE A 596 28.72 -13.06 4.86
CA ILE A 596 29.92 -13.84 5.23
C ILE A 596 30.61 -13.20 6.43
N ASN A 597 30.84 -11.89 6.40
CA ASN A 597 31.47 -11.19 7.51
C ASN A 597 30.63 -11.25 8.80
N GLN A 598 29.30 -11.32 8.68
CA GLN A 598 28.38 -11.40 9.82
C GLN A 598 28.21 -12.81 10.39
N PHE A 599 28.31 -13.86 9.56
CA PHE A 599 27.95 -15.23 9.94
C PHE A 599 29.16 -16.14 10.15
N LEU A 600 30.32 -15.84 9.55
CA LEU A 600 31.51 -16.66 9.70
C LEU A 600 31.93 -16.90 11.16
N PRO A 601 31.89 -15.89 12.08
CA PRO A 601 32.19 -16.14 13.49
C PRO A 601 31.19 -17.10 14.17
N ALA A 602 29.93 -17.10 13.75
CA ALA A 602 28.92 -18.01 14.31
C ALA A 602 29.13 -19.47 13.85
N LEU A 603 29.81 -19.67 12.72
CA LEU A 603 30.11 -20.98 12.14
C LEU A 603 31.42 -21.60 12.65
N GLU A 604 32.29 -20.83 13.32
CA GLU A 604 33.61 -21.30 13.79
C GLU A 604 33.51 -22.59 14.62
N LYS A 605 32.55 -22.63 15.56
CA LYS A 605 32.32 -23.82 16.40
C LYS A 605 31.78 -25.00 15.61
N ALA A 606 30.86 -24.76 14.68
CA ALA A 606 30.27 -25.80 13.84
C ALA A 606 31.28 -26.43 12.87
N TRP A 607 32.30 -25.67 12.46
CA TRP A 607 33.35 -26.18 11.57
C TRP A 607 34.44 -26.96 12.31
N THR A 608 34.67 -26.64 13.58
CA THR A 608 35.78 -27.20 14.36
C THR A 608 35.89 -28.74 14.33
N PRO A 609 34.80 -29.52 14.40
CA PRO A 609 34.86 -30.98 14.26
C PRO A 609 35.43 -31.48 12.93
N PHE A 610 35.29 -30.73 11.83
CA PHE A 610 35.81 -31.09 10.51
C PHE A 610 37.29 -30.73 10.30
N LYS A 611 37.91 -30.02 11.25
CA LYS A 611 39.33 -29.65 11.18
C LYS A 611 40.28 -30.84 11.32
N LEU A 612 39.81 -31.95 11.91
CA LEU A 612 40.64 -33.12 12.26
C LEU A 612 40.68 -34.23 11.20
N LEU A 613 39.88 -34.17 10.14
CA LEU A 613 39.90 -35.17 9.07
C LEU A 613 40.74 -34.66 7.89
N THR A 614 42.06 -34.83 8.03
CA THR A 614 43.09 -34.51 7.04
C THR A 614 43.07 -35.49 5.86
N ASN A 615 42.03 -35.44 5.04
CA ASN A 615 42.01 -36.20 3.79
C ASN A 615 42.60 -35.34 2.66
N ILE A 616 43.77 -35.73 2.17
CA ILE A 616 44.56 -35.01 1.14
C ILE A 616 43.71 -34.71 -0.11
N ASN A 617 42.73 -35.56 -0.41
CA ASN A 617 41.84 -35.44 -1.57
C ASN A 617 40.95 -34.17 -1.55
N HIS A 618 40.82 -33.45 -0.44
CA HIS A 618 40.01 -32.22 -0.35
C HIS A 618 40.83 -30.92 -0.31
N GLN A 619 42.16 -30.97 -0.45
CA GLN A 619 43.01 -29.76 -0.40
C GLN A 619 42.68 -28.74 -1.48
N MET A 620 42.47 -29.17 -2.73
CA MET A 620 42.15 -28.26 -3.86
C MET A 620 40.82 -27.53 -3.65
N GLU A 621 39.80 -28.22 -3.15
CA GLU A 621 38.49 -27.63 -2.86
C GLU A 621 38.58 -26.62 -1.71
N ARG A 622 39.37 -26.91 -0.67
CA ARG A 622 39.64 -26.00 0.45
C ARG A 622 40.40 -24.76 0.00
N MET A 623 41.44 -24.89 -0.84
CA MET A 623 42.13 -23.73 -1.40
C MET A 623 41.19 -22.88 -2.24
N GLY A 624 40.39 -23.50 -3.12
CA GLY A 624 39.40 -22.78 -3.92
C GLY A 624 38.37 -22.03 -3.07
N LEU A 625 37.91 -22.63 -1.97
CA LEU A 625 37.03 -21.96 -1.01
C LEU A 625 37.74 -20.83 -0.26
N ARG A 626 38.97 -21.04 0.24
CA ARG A 626 39.74 -20.00 0.92
C ARG A 626 39.91 -18.79 0.02
N THR A 627 40.37 -18.98 -1.22
CA THR A 627 40.51 -17.90 -2.20
C THR A 627 39.19 -17.16 -2.42
N ASN A 628 38.07 -17.89 -2.52
CA ASN A 628 36.75 -17.27 -2.65
C ASN A 628 36.34 -16.46 -1.41
N LEU A 629 36.64 -16.94 -0.20
CA LEU A 629 36.30 -16.29 1.05
C LEU A 629 37.23 -15.11 1.36
N GLU A 630 38.53 -15.20 1.06
CA GLU A 630 39.48 -14.10 1.21
C GLU A 630 39.06 -12.88 0.38
N ALA A 631 38.50 -13.10 -0.81
CA ALA A 631 37.94 -12.02 -1.64
C ALA A 631 36.69 -11.36 -1.04
N LYS A 632 35.99 -12.04 -0.11
CA LYS A 632 34.73 -11.56 0.50
C LYS A 632 34.87 -11.17 1.97
N VAL A 633 35.94 -11.54 2.64
CA VAL A 633 36.18 -11.24 4.07
C VAL A 633 36.91 -9.91 4.19
N THR A 634 36.25 -8.96 4.84
CA THR A 634 36.77 -7.59 5.02
C THR A 634 36.93 -7.23 6.50
N SER A 635 36.22 -7.91 7.42
CA SER A 635 36.33 -7.64 8.86
C SER A 635 37.49 -8.42 9.50
N LYS A 636 38.15 -7.80 10.48
CA LYS A 636 39.25 -8.42 11.24
C LYS A 636 38.82 -9.71 11.95
N GLU A 637 37.60 -9.72 12.50
CA GLU A 637 37.03 -10.87 13.19
C GLU A 637 36.76 -12.04 12.24
N ALA A 638 36.14 -11.77 11.08
CA ALA A 638 35.90 -12.79 10.07
C ALA A 638 37.22 -13.30 9.48
N LYS A 639 38.23 -12.42 9.30
CA LYS A 639 39.56 -12.83 8.85
C LYS A 639 40.23 -13.77 9.85
N SER A 640 40.21 -13.43 11.13
CA SER A 640 40.71 -14.31 12.19
C SER A 640 39.99 -15.66 12.21
N CYS A 641 38.67 -15.67 12.04
CA CYS A 641 37.90 -16.91 11.94
C CYS A 641 38.28 -17.73 10.70
N LEU A 642 38.42 -17.08 9.53
CA LEU A 642 38.83 -17.74 8.28
C LEU A 642 40.20 -18.42 8.45
N ASP A 643 41.17 -17.73 9.03
CA ASP A 643 42.51 -18.27 9.26
C ASP A 643 42.50 -19.47 10.21
N LYS A 644 41.62 -19.47 11.22
CA LYS A 644 41.45 -20.62 12.12
C LYS A 644 40.73 -21.80 11.46
N ILE A 645 39.81 -21.53 10.53
CA ILE A 645 38.91 -22.53 9.95
C ILE A 645 39.55 -23.18 8.72
N CYS A 646 40.18 -22.39 7.87
CA CYS A 646 40.79 -22.81 6.63
C CYS A 646 42.15 -22.11 6.49
N PRO A 647 43.20 -22.54 7.22
CA PRO A 647 44.51 -21.86 7.23
C PRO A 647 45.15 -21.79 5.84
N SER A 648 46.01 -20.79 5.62
CA SER A 648 46.69 -20.60 4.33
C SER A 648 47.72 -21.70 4.07
N GLN A 649 48.11 -21.89 2.79
CA GLN A 649 49.19 -22.80 2.40
C GLN A 649 50.47 -22.53 3.23
N THR A 650 50.81 -21.26 3.42
CA THR A 650 51.96 -20.81 4.21
C THR A 650 51.82 -21.18 5.69
N GLN A 651 50.62 -21.04 6.28
CA GLN A 651 50.34 -21.46 7.65
C GLN A 651 50.39 -22.98 7.81
N ILE A 652 49.90 -23.74 6.82
CA ILE A 652 49.97 -25.21 6.81
C ILE A 652 51.44 -25.65 6.74
N GLN A 653 52.24 -25.06 5.86
CA GLN A 653 53.69 -25.36 5.76
C GLN A 653 54.43 -25.02 7.05
N ALA A 654 54.13 -23.88 7.69
CA ALA A 654 54.72 -23.51 8.97
C ALA A 654 54.31 -24.47 10.11
N GLN A 655 53.05 -24.91 10.16
CA GLN A 655 52.57 -25.91 11.12
C GLN A 655 53.22 -27.28 10.91
N GLN A 656 53.36 -27.72 9.66
CA GLN A 656 54.06 -28.96 9.32
C GLN A 656 55.55 -28.91 9.68
N PHE A 657 56.19 -27.75 9.48
CA PHE A 657 57.58 -27.53 9.87
C PHE A 657 57.74 -27.62 11.40
N ASN A 658 56.92 -26.90 12.17
CA ASN A 658 56.93 -26.97 13.64
C ASN A 658 56.64 -28.38 14.16
N PHE A 659 55.68 -29.09 13.59
CA PHE A 659 55.37 -30.47 13.99
C PHE A 659 56.53 -31.45 13.70
N LYS A 660 57.19 -31.31 12.54
CA LYS A 660 58.41 -32.09 12.24
C LYS A 660 59.53 -31.78 13.23
N GLN A 661 59.68 -30.52 13.62
CA GLN A 661 60.69 -30.10 14.59
C GLN A 661 60.39 -30.68 16.00
N GLN A 662 59.14 -30.60 16.46
CA GLN A 662 58.68 -31.22 17.71
C GLN A 662 58.85 -32.74 17.71
N LEU A 663 58.54 -33.42 16.60
CA LEU A 663 58.79 -34.86 16.47
C LEU A 663 60.28 -35.21 16.53
N GLN A 664 61.15 -34.37 15.97
CA GLN A 664 62.59 -34.56 16.05
C GLN A 664 63.12 -34.34 17.48
N GLU A 665 62.58 -33.37 18.21
CA GLU A 665 62.88 -33.15 19.63
C GLU A 665 62.41 -34.32 20.49
N LEU A 666 61.17 -34.79 20.31
CA LEU A 666 60.63 -35.95 21.03
C LEU A 666 61.42 -37.24 20.74
N ARG A 667 61.91 -37.40 19.50
CA ARG A 667 62.75 -38.54 19.11
C ARG A 667 64.12 -38.48 19.78
N ARG A 668 64.71 -37.28 19.91
CA ARG A 668 65.93 -37.07 20.70
C ARG A 668 65.71 -37.39 22.17
N ASP A 669 64.62 -36.94 22.77
CA ASP A 669 64.31 -37.23 24.18
C ASP A 669 64.09 -38.73 24.45
N ILE A 670 63.49 -39.46 23.50
CA ILE A 670 63.35 -40.93 23.56
C ILE A 670 64.71 -41.62 23.43
N ASP A 671 65.57 -41.16 22.52
CA ASP A 671 66.91 -41.72 22.31
C ASP A 671 67.87 -41.39 23.47
N ASP A 672 67.63 -40.31 24.23
CA ASP A 672 68.39 -39.88 25.41
C ASP A 672 67.84 -40.43 26.75
N THR A 673 66.75 -41.21 26.76
CA THR A 673 66.21 -41.85 27.97
C THR A 673 66.94 -43.18 28.27
N PRO A 674 67.76 -43.31 29.33
CA PRO A 674 68.65 -44.47 29.53
C PRO A 674 67.96 -45.80 29.85
N GLN A 675 66.64 -45.85 29.99
CA GLN A 675 65.90 -47.05 30.39
C GLN A 675 65.39 -47.92 29.23
N LEU A 676 65.47 -47.46 27.97
CA LEU A 676 65.05 -48.24 26.79
C LEU A 676 66.19 -48.97 26.07
N SER A 677 67.45 -48.73 26.46
CA SER A 677 68.61 -49.44 25.91
C SER A 677 68.72 -50.90 26.38
N ILE A 678 67.98 -51.31 27.42
CA ILE A 678 67.97 -52.70 27.91
C ILE A 678 67.01 -53.58 27.10
N ALA A 679 65.98 -53.02 26.44
CA ALA A 679 64.99 -53.79 25.67
C ALA A 679 65.37 -54.06 24.20
N ARG A 680 66.50 -53.52 23.71
CA ARG A 680 67.02 -53.80 22.35
C ARG A 680 68.19 -54.78 22.32
N ALA A 681 68.56 -55.35 23.48
CA ALA A 681 69.62 -56.34 23.62
C ALA A 681 69.12 -57.73 24.09
N CYS A 682 67.80 -57.97 24.05
CA CYS A 682 67.17 -59.29 24.08
C CYS A 682 66.33 -59.42 22.80
#